data_AF-O65986-F1
#
_entry.id   AF-O65986-F1
#
_cell.length_a   1.000
_cell.length_b   1.000
_cell.length_c   1.000
_cell.angle_alpha   90.00
_cell.angle_beta   90.00
_cell.angle_gamma   90.00
#
_symmetry.space_group_name_H-M   'P 1'
#
loop_
_entity.id
_entity.type
_entity.pdbx_description
1 polymer ?
#
loop_
_entity_poly.entity_id
_entity_poly.type
_entity_poly.pdbx_seq_one_letter_code
_entity_poly.pdbx_strand_id
1 'polypeptide(L)'
;MRKRLNKIVAVALTATTISSVAATVNTAQVSAAPVVPNNEYVQHFKDMYAKIHNANNGYFSDEGIPYHAVETLMVEAPDYGHETTSEAFSYYMWLEAMNAKLTGDFSGFKKAWDVTEKYIIPGETDQPSASMSNYDPNKPATYAAEHPDPSMYPSQLQFGAAVGKDPLYNELKSTYGTSQVYGMHWLLDVDNWYGFGGATSTSPVYINTFQRGVQESCWETVPQPCKDEMKYGGRNGFLDLFTGDSQYATQFKYTNAPDADARAVQATYYAQLAAKEWGVDISSYVAKSTKMGDFLRYSFFDKYFRKVGNSTQAGTGYDSAQYLLNWYYAWGGGISSNWSWRIGSSHNHFGYQNPMAAWILSNTSDFKPKSPNAATDWNNSLKRQIEFYQWLQSAEGGIAGGASNSNGGSYQAWPAGTRTFYGMGYTPHPVYEDPGSNEWFGMQAWSMQRVAEYYYSSKDPAAKSLLDKWAKWACANVQFDDAAKKFKIPAKLVWTGQPDTWTGSYTGNSNLHVKVEAYGEDLGVAGSLSNALSYYAKALESSTDAADKVAYNTAKETSRKILDYLWASYQDDKGIAVTETRNDFKRFNQSVYIPSGWTGKMPNGDVIQSGATFLSIRSKYKQDPSWPNVEAALANGTGVDMTYHRFWGQSDIAIAFGTYGTLFTDPTPGLKGDVNSDAKVNAIDLAILKKYILDSTTKINTANSDMNGDGKVNAMDLALLKKALLA
;
A
#
# COMPACT_ATOMS: atom_id res chain seq x y z
N MET A 1 -28.01 71.24 6.39
CA MET A 1 -29.32 70.80 6.91
C MET A 1 -30.40 71.12 5.89
N ARG A 2 -31.24 70.12 5.54
CA ARG A 2 -32.62 70.16 5.00
C ARG A 2 -32.92 70.98 3.73
N LYS A 3 -33.74 70.54 2.76
CA LYS A 3 -34.28 69.24 2.30
C LYS A 3 -35.23 69.56 1.10
N ARG A 4 -35.12 68.78 0.01
CA ARG A 4 -36.17 68.10 -0.81
C ARG A 4 -37.35 68.90 -1.42
N LEU A 5 -37.56 68.86 -2.75
CA LEU A 5 -38.28 67.85 -3.62
C LEU A 5 -39.79 67.75 -3.30
N ASN A 6 -40.77 67.65 -4.22
CA ASN A 6 -40.88 67.33 -5.65
C ASN A 6 -42.37 67.51 -6.09
N LYS A 7 -42.67 67.58 -7.41
CA LYS A 7 -43.71 66.77 -8.14
C LYS A 7 -44.09 67.42 -9.48
N ILE A 8 -43.96 66.68 -10.60
CA ILE A 8 -44.79 66.83 -11.82
C ILE A 8 -45.02 65.44 -12.46
N VAL A 9 -46.21 65.34 -13.07
CA VAL A 9 -46.98 64.25 -13.69
C VAL A 9 -46.64 64.05 -15.18
N ALA A 10 -46.83 62.85 -15.76
CA ALA A 10 -47.42 62.65 -17.11
C ALA A 10 -47.55 61.17 -17.56
N VAL A 11 -48.57 60.97 -18.40
CA VAL A 11 -49.15 59.79 -19.06
C VAL A 11 -48.22 59.14 -20.10
N ALA A 12 -48.30 57.81 -20.32
CA ALA A 12 -47.65 57.15 -21.46
C ALA A 12 -48.46 55.99 -22.07
N LEU A 13 -48.44 55.96 -23.40
CA LEU A 13 -49.01 55.00 -24.37
C LEU A 13 -48.50 53.56 -24.18
N THR A 14 -49.38 52.59 -24.44
CA THR A 14 -49.08 51.16 -24.59
C THR A 14 -48.52 50.84 -25.97
N ALA A 15 -47.27 50.39 -26.02
CA ALA A 15 -46.66 49.73 -27.18
C ALA A 15 -46.35 48.27 -26.81
N THR A 16 -46.94 47.34 -27.55
CA THR A 16 -46.76 45.89 -27.41
C THR A 16 -45.40 45.47 -27.97
N THR A 17 -44.47 45.10 -27.09
CA THR A 17 -43.20 44.46 -27.45
C THR A 17 -43.40 42.95 -27.61
N ILE A 18 -43.13 42.44 -28.81
CA ILE A 18 -42.97 41.00 -29.05
C ILE A 18 -41.61 40.61 -28.51
N SER A 19 -41.58 39.96 -27.33
CA SER A 19 -40.38 39.31 -26.82
C SER A 19 -40.17 38.01 -27.58
N SER A 20 -39.20 38.00 -28.50
CA SER A 20 -38.62 36.76 -29.02
C SER A 20 -37.94 36.02 -27.88
N VAL A 21 -38.57 34.97 -27.36
CA VAL A 21 -37.93 33.99 -26.50
C VAL A 21 -36.93 33.23 -27.36
N ALA A 22 -35.67 33.67 -27.37
CA ALA A 22 -34.58 32.82 -27.81
C ALA A 22 -34.46 31.71 -26.77
N ALA A 23 -35.00 30.53 -27.08
CA ALA A 23 -34.64 29.32 -26.37
C ALA A 23 -33.13 29.11 -26.59
N THR A 24 -32.33 29.44 -25.58
CA THR A 24 -30.97 28.92 -25.47
C THR A 24 -31.09 27.42 -25.34
N VAL A 25 -31.01 26.72 -26.48
CA VAL A 25 -30.68 25.31 -26.52
C VAL A 25 -29.25 25.24 -25.99
N ASN A 26 -29.10 25.02 -24.68
CA ASN A 26 -27.88 24.45 -24.14
C ASN A 26 -27.77 23.05 -24.76
N THR A 27 -27.11 22.95 -25.91
CA THR A 27 -26.53 21.69 -26.33
C THR A 27 -25.55 21.32 -25.24
N ALA A 28 -25.95 20.45 -24.31
CA ALA A 28 -25.01 19.73 -23.49
C ALA A 28 -24.02 19.09 -24.48
N GLN A 29 -22.78 19.58 -24.52
CA GLN A 29 -21.71 18.84 -25.19
C GLN A 29 -21.62 17.52 -24.44
N VAL A 30 -22.20 16.47 -25.00
CA VAL A 30 -21.88 15.10 -24.60
C VAL A 30 -20.41 14.95 -24.95
N SER A 31 -19.52 15.03 -23.95
CA SER A 31 -18.12 14.72 -24.18
C SER A 31 -18.07 13.27 -24.68
N ALA A 32 -17.42 13.06 -25.83
CA ALA A 32 -17.16 11.70 -26.29
C ALA A 32 -16.43 10.95 -25.17
N ALA A 33 -16.78 9.67 -24.96
CA ALA A 33 -16.07 8.81 -24.02
C ALA A 33 -14.55 8.88 -24.29
N PRO A 34 -13.70 8.92 -23.25
CA PRO A 34 -12.26 8.96 -23.43
C PRO A 34 -11.79 7.73 -24.21
N VAL A 35 -10.75 7.92 -25.04
CA VAL A 35 -10.14 6.84 -25.80
C VAL A 35 -9.35 5.97 -24.82
N VAL A 36 -9.87 4.79 -24.49
CA VAL A 36 -9.18 3.80 -23.68
C VAL A 36 -8.14 3.06 -24.54
N PRO A 37 -6.89 2.89 -24.06
CA PRO A 37 -5.91 2.07 -24.76
C PRO A 37 -6.43 0.65 -24.99
N ASN A 38 -6.23 0.13 -26.20
CA ASN A 38 -6.56 -1.24 -26.55
C ASN A 38 -5.28 -1.95 -26.98
N ASN A 39 -4.69 -2.68 -26.04
CA ASN A 39 -3.48 -3.48 -26.21
C ASN A 39 -3.55 -4.72 -25.30
N GLU A 40 -2.63 -5.65 -25.48
CA GLU A 40 -2.62 -6.92 -24.74
C GLU A 40 -2.55 -6.73 -23.22
N TYR A 41 -1.78 -5.76 -22.72
CA TYR A 41 -1.65 -5.51 -21.29
C TYR A 41 -2.94 -5.00 -20.66
N VAL A 42 -3.72 -4.17 -21.37
CA VAL A 42 -5.07 -3.79 -20.92
C VAL A 42 -5.99 -5.02 -20.89
N GLN A 43 -5.85 -5.95 -21.84
CA GLN A 43 -6.62 -7.19 -21.81
C GLN A 43 -6.19 -8.11 -20.65
N HIS A 44 -4.89 -8.25 -20.39
CA HIS A 44 -4.37 -9.02 -19.26
C HIS A 44 -4.85 -8.47 -17.92
N PHE A 45 -4.93 -7.14 -17.77
CA PHE A 45 -5.57 -6.53 -16.61
C PHE A 45 -7.03 -7.01 -16.46
N LYS A 46 -7.82 -6.93 -17.54
CA LYS A 46 -9.25 -7.29 -17.51
C LYS A 46 -9.46 -8.77 -17.19
N ASP A 47 -8.60 -9.63 -17.74
CA ASP A 47 -8.65 -11.07 -17.50
C ASP A 47 -8.28 -11.39 -16.03
N MET A 48 -7.24 -10.75 -15.49
CA MET A 48 -6.89 -10.87 -14.07
C MET A 48 -8.00 -10.33 -13.15
N TYR A 49 -8.55 -9.17 -13.47
CA TYR A 49 -9.69 -8.59 -12.75
C TYR A 49 -10.88 -9.56 -12.73
N ALA A 50 -11.20 -10.17 -13.87
CA ALA A 50 -12.26 -11.16 -13.98
C ALA A 50 -11.99 -12.41 -13.14
N LYS A 51 -10.73 -12.90 -13.08
CA LYS A 51 -10.36 -14.02 -12.20
C LYS A 51 -10.50 -13.66 -10.73
N ILE A 52 -10.07 -12.46 -10.32
CA ILE A 52 -10.16 -12.00 -8.92
C ILE A 52 -11.63 -11.86 -8.49
N HIS A 53 -12.49 -11.33 -9.35
CA HIS A 53 -13.93 -11.14 -9.07
C HIS A 53 -14.80 -12.36 -9.39
N ASN A 54 -14.22 -13.46 -9.88
CA ASN A 54 -14.96 -14.69 -10.09
C ASN A 54 -15.24 -15.35 -8.73
N ALA A 55 -16.52 -15.48 -8.37
CA ALA A 55 -16.94 -16.08 -7.10
C ALA A 55 -16.37 -17.50 -6.89
N ASN A 56 -16.12 -18.26 -7.96
CA ASN A 56 -15.53 -19.60 -7.87
C ASN A 56 -14.07 -19.58 -7.38
N ASN A 57 -13.38 -18.45 -7.49
CA ASN A 57 -11.98 -18.31 -7.09
C ASN A 57 -11.82 -17.88 -5.63
N GLY A 58 -12.89 -17.46 -4.95
CA GLY A 58 -12.92 -17.35 -3.49
C GLY A 58 -12.02 -16.27 -2.88
N TYR A 59 -11.74 -15.18 -3.58
CA TYR A 59 -10.93 -14.07 -3.03
C TYR A 59 -11.65 -13.22 -1.98
N PHE A 60 -12.99 -13.24 -1.96
CA PHE A 60 -13.80 -12.38 -1.12
C PHE A 60 -14.73 -13.20 -0.23
N SER A 61 -14.94 -12.73 1.00
CA SER A 61 -15.98 -13.26 1.90
C SER A 61 -17.39 -12.88 1.45
N ASP A 62 -18.40 -13.38 2.16
CA ASP A 62 -19.81 -13.04 1.96
C ASP A 62 -20.09 -11.53 2.11
N GLU A 63 -19.34 -10.84 2.96
CA GLU A 63 -19.41 -9.38 3.14
C GLU A 63 -18.76 -8.59 2.00
N GLY A 64 -18.07 -9.26 1.09
CA GLY A 64 -17.27 -8.64 0.03
C GLY A 64 -15.92 -8.12 0.53
N ILE A 65 -15.41 -8.66 1.64
CA ILE A 65 -14.08 -8.33 2.17
C ILE A 65 -13.05 -9.21 1.45
N PRO A 66 -11.97 -8.65 0.88
CA PRO A 66 -10.92 -9.47 0.31
C PRO A 66 -10.19 -10.21 1.42
N TYR A 67 -10.04 -11.53 1.33
CA TYR A 67 -9.14 -12.27 2.20
C TYR A 67 -7.68 -11.89 1.91
N HIS A 68 -6.78 -12.23 2.83
CA HIS A 68 -5.36 -12.07 2.59
C HIS A 68 -4.87 -12.98 1.44
N ALA A 69 -5.34 -14.22 1.39
CA ALA A 69 -5.20 -15.11 0.25
C ALA A 69 -6.42 -16.02 0.08
N VAL A 70 -6.53 -16.67 -1.09
CA VAL A 70 -7.55 -17.71 -1.32
C VAL A 70 -7.32 -18.91 -0.40
N GLU A 71 -6.07 -19.35 -0.25
CA GLU A 71 -5.70 -20.47 0.62
C GLU A 71 -5.72 -20.07 2.09
N THR A 72 -6.20 -20.98 2.95
CA THR A 72 -6.34 -20.76 4.39
C THR A 72 -5.08 -21.09 5.19
N LEU A 73 -4.33 -22.14 4.77
CA LEU A 73 -3.10 -22.53 5.44
C LEU A 73 -1.94 -21.63 5.04
N MET A 74 -1.80 -20.50 5.73
CA MET A 74 -0.70 -19.58 5.53
C MET A 74 -0.35 -18.81 6.81
N VAL A 75 0.94 -18.57 6.99
CA VAL A 75 1.48 -17.79 8.11
C VAL A 75 2.59 -16.92 7.56
N GLU A 76 2.49 -15.60 7.68
CA GLU A 76 3.54 -14.66 7.25
C GLU A 76 3.57 -13.40 8.11
N ALA A 77 2.70 -12.43 7.84
CA ALA A 77 2.38 -11.31 8.72
C ALA A 77 1.04 -11.56 9.44
N PRO A 78 -0.09 -11.74 8.71
CA PRO A 78 -1.23 -12.50 9.25
C PRO A 78 -0.83 -13.96 9.46
N ASP A 79 -1.50 -14.62 10.40
CA ASP A 79 -1.19 -15.99 10.79
C ASP A 79 -2.31 -16.99 10.44
N TYR A 80 -3.30 -16.53 9.65
CA TYR A 80 -4.31 -17.34 8.95
C TYR A 80 -4.75 -16.68 7.64
N GLY A 81 -4.99 -17.45 6.58
CA GLY A 81 -5.18 -16.90 5.24
C GLY A 81 -6.49 -16.18 4.97
N HIS A 82 -7.54 -16.52 5.72
CA HIS A 82 -8.83 -15.82 5.68
C HIS A 82 -8.97 -14.77 6.79
N GLU A 83 -7.87 -14.42 7.45
CA GLU A 83 -7.75 -13.05 7.93
C GLU A 83 -7.65 -12.10 6.73
N THR A 84 -7.68 -10.81 7.01
CA THR A 84 -7.33 -9.79 6.03
C THR A 84 -6.61 -8.64 6.71
N THR A 85 -6.03 -7.78 5.90
CA THR A 85 -5.28 -6.62 6.37
C THR A 85 -5.80 -5.34 5.74
N SER A 86 -5.54 -4.19 6.38
CA SER A 86 -5.76 -2.89 5.75
C SER A 86 -4.98 -2.74 4.44
N GLU A 87 -3.86 -3.45 4.29
CA GLU A 87 -3.12 -3.57 3.04
C GLU A 87 -4.00 -4.16 1.93
N ALA A 88 -4.66 -5.30 2.16
CA ALA A 88 -5.56 -5.93 1.20
C ALA A 88 -6.73 -5.00 0.81
N PHE A 89 -7.33 -4.28 1.76
CA PHE A 89 -8.34 -3.26 1.47
C PHE A 89 -7.79 -2.13 0.57
N SER A 90 -6.58 -1.64 0.83
CA SER A 90 -5.96 -0.59 0.02
C SER A 90 -5.59 -1.06 -1.39
N TYR A 91 -5.20 -2.33 -1.55
CA TYR A 91 -5.02 -2.95 -2.88
C TYR A 91 -6.35 -3.16 -3.60
N TYR A 92 -7.42 -3.50 -2.88
CA TYR A 92 -8.75 -3.62 -3.48
C TYR A 92 -9.18 -2.27 -4.08
N MET A 93 -9.02 -1.17 -3.33
CA MET A 93 -9.27 0.18 -3.87
C MET A 93 -8.43 0.46 -5.12
N TRP A 94 -7.17 0.04 -5.15
CA TRP A 94 -6.27 0.31 -6.28
C TRP A 94 -6.62 -0.51 -7.53
N LEU A 95 -6.96 -1.79 -7.35
CA LEU A 95 -7.45 -2.67 -8.40
C LEU A 95 -8.72 -2.09 -9.04
N GLU A 96 -9.67 -1.66 -8.21
CA GLU A 96 -10.91 -1.03 -8.68
C GLU A 96 -10.69 0.33 -9.34
N ALA A 97 -9.73 1.12 -8.86
CA ALA A 97 -9.36 2.39 -9.49
C ALA A 97 -8.80 2.17 -10.91
N MET A 98 -7.96 1.15 -11.09
CA MET A 98 -7.44 0.77 -12.41
C MET A 98 -8.57 0.24 -13.31
N ASN A 99 -9.49 -0.57 -12.79
CA ASN A 99 -10.65 -1.01 -13.56
C ASN A 99 -11.52 0.17 -14.00
N ALA A 100 -11.79 1.11 -13.10
CA ALA A 100 -12.55 2.31 -13.41
C ALA A 100 -11.87 3.18 -14.48
N LYS A 101 -10.54 3.30 -14.44
CA LYS A 101 -9.76 3.95 -15.50
C LYS A 101 -9.99 3.30 -16.86
N LEU A 102 -9.97 1.97 -16.93
CA LEU A 102 -10.02 1.20 -18.18
C LEU A 102 -11.44 0.92 -18.70
N THR A 103 -12.47 1.15 -17.89
CA THR A 103 -13.86 0.81 -18.25
C THR A 103 -14.85 1.96 -18.12
N GLY A 104 -14.53 2.97 -17.31
CA GLY A 104 -15.46 4.02 -16.91
C GLY A 104 -16.46 3.60 -15.82
N ASP A 105 -16.41 2.36 -15.32
CA ASP A 105 -17.26 1.89 -14.23
C ASP A 105 -16.58 2.06 -12.86
N PHE A 106 -17.15 2.93 -12.04
CA PHE A 106 -16.65 3.23 -10.69
C PHE A 106 -17.40 2.48 -9.58
N SER A 107 -18.38 1.64 -9.91
CA SER A 107 -19.21 0.95 -8.90
C SER A 107 -18.36 0.06 -7.97
N GLY A 108 -17.40 -0.68 -8.52
CA GLY A 108 -16.46 -1.48 -7.75
C GLY A 108 -15.59 -0.63 -6.81
N PHE A 109 -15.08 0.51 -7.28
CA PHE A 109 -14.27 1.42 -6.44
C PHE A 109 -15.06 1.99 -5.27
N LYS A 110 -16.33 2.34 -5.52
CA LYS A 110 -17.26 2.79 -4.48
C LYS A 110 -17.50 1.70 -3.44
N LYS A 111 -17.78 0.48 -3.90
CA LYS A 111 -17.95 -0.71 -3.04
C LYS A 111 -16.71 -0.98 -2.18
N ALA A 112 -15.51 -0.87 -2.74
CA ALA A 112 -14.25 -1.06 -2.01
C ALA A 112 -14.12 -0.08 -0.82
N TRP A 113 -14.45 1.20 -1.02
CA TRP A 113 -14.48 2.16 0.08
C TRP A 113 -15.59 1.93 1.09
N ASP A 114 -16.77 1.51 0.64
CA ASP A 114 -17.90 1.23 1.52
C ASP A 114 -17.61 0.05 2.45
N VAL A 115 -17.01 -1.03 1.93
CA VAL A 115 -16.60 -2.18 2.74
C VAL A 115 -15.45 -1.80 3.70
N THR A 116 -14.52 -0.93 3.29
CA THR A 116 -13.48 -0.41 4.18
C THR A 116 -14.04 0.39 5.35
N GLU A 117 -14.90 1.38 5.09
CA GLU A 117 -15.49 2.21 6.17
C GLU A 117 -16.36 1.37 7.12
N LYS A 118 -16.98 0.31 6.60
CA LYS A 118 -17.84 -0.56 7.41
C LYS A 118 -17.08 -1.54 8.29
N TYR A 119 -16.00 -2.14 7.81
CA TYR A 119 -15.42 -3.33 8.46
C TYR A 119 -13.97 -3.18 8.93
N ILE A 120 -13.19 -2.23 8.42
CA ILE A 120 -11.78 -2.08 8.82
C ILE A 120 -11.48 -0.74 9.49
N ILE A 121 -12.34 0.27 9.34
CA ILE A 121 -12.29 1.50 10.15
C ILE A 121 -13.21 1.32 11.37
N PRO A 122 -12.70 1.29 12.61
CA PRO A 122 -13.52 1.02 13.79
C PRO A 122 -14.68 2.02 13.93
N GLY A 123 -15.91 1.54 14.07
CA GLY A 123 -17.12 2.36 14.21
C GLY A 123 -17.42 2.79 15.65
N GLU A 124 -18.64 3.28 15.89
CA GLU A 124 -19.06 3.78 17.21
C GLU A 124 -19.05 2.68 18.30
N THR A 125 -19.43 1.45 17.96
CA THR A 125 -19.41 0.33 18.91
C THR A 125 -18.01 -0.19 19.24
N ASP A 126 -17.05 0.19 18.40
CA ASP A 126 -15.67 -0.31 18.40
C ASP A 126 -14.76 0.68 19.15
N GLN A 127 -14.92 1.97 18.87
CA GLN A 127 -14.29 3.08 19.59
C GLN A 127 -15.32 4.07 20.15
N PRO A 128 -15.99 3.74 21.27
CA PRO A 128 -17.05 4.55 21.85
C PRO A 128 -16.67 6.02 22.01
N SER A 129 -17.50 6.91 21.47
CA SER A 129 -17.25 8.35 21.46
C SER A 129 -17.10 8.92 22.86
N ALA A 130 -17.75 8.33 23.87
CA ALA A 130 -17.63 8.73 25.27
C ALA A 130 -16.20 8.57 25.81
N SER A 131 -15.53 7.46 25.50
CA SER A 131 -14.13 7.21 25.87
C SER A 131 -13.18 8.08 25.06
N MET A 132 -13.39 8.13 23.73
CA MET A 132 -12.55 8.93 22.83
C MET A 132 -12.60 10.44 23.14
N SER A 133 -13.76 10.95 23.59
CA SER A 133 -13.94 12.36 23.96
C SER A 133 -13.22 12.77 25.23
N ASN A 134 -12.87 11.80 26.09
CA ASN A 134 -12.12 11.98 27.34
C ASN A 134 -10.60 11.94 27.17
N TYR A 135 -10.09 11.90 25.93
CA TYR A 135 -8.67 12.00 25.64
C TYR A 135 -8.07 13.33 26.13
N ASP A 136 -6.91 13.26 26.82
CA ASP A 136 -6.12 14.44 27.22
C ASP A 136 -4.88 14.57 26.30
N PRO A 137 -4.82 15.58 25.41
CA PRO A 137 -3.66 15.78 24.54
C PRO A 137 -2.38 16.18 25.28
N ASN A 138 -2.45 16.58 26.56
CA ASN A 138 -1.26 16.81 27.39
C ASN A 138 -0.76 15.54 28.09
N LYS A 139 -1.56 14.46 28.08
CA LYS A 139 -1.21 13.13 28.60
C LYS A 139 -1.67 12.03 27.63
N PRO A 140 -1.10 11.98 26.40
CA PRO A 140 -1.58 11.10 25.34
C PRO A 140 -1.66 9.62 25.71
N ALA A 141 -0.71 9.12 26.50
CA ALA A 141 -0.62 7.74 26.94
C ALA A 141 0.25 7.64 28.21
N THR A 142 0.39 6.43 28.75
CA THR A 142 1.38 6.12 29.78
C THR A 142 2.53 5.33 29.17
N TYR A 143 3.76 5.72 29.48
CA TYR A 143 4.94 5.05 28.95
C TYR A 143 5.07 3.61 29.48
N ALA A 144 5.31 2.69 28.56
CA ALA A 144 5.90 1.38 28.79
C ALA A 144 7.03 1.15 27.78
N ALA A 145 8.10 0.52 28.24
CA ALA A 145 9.26 0.18 27.40
C ALA A 145 8.91 -0.96 26.44
N GLU A 146 9.51 -0.95 25.26
CA GLU A 146 9.64 -2.19 24.48
C GLU A 146 10.83 -3.00 25.01
N HIS A 147 10.82 -4.30 24.74
CA HIS A 147 11.87 -5.20 25.17
C HIS A 147 12.41 -6.04 24.00
N PRO A 148 13.67 -6.48 24.07
CA PRO A 148 14.30 -7.25 23.00
C PRO A 148 13.77 -8.68 22.85
N ASP A 149 13.00 -9.21 23.82
CA ASP A 149 12.53 -10.59 23.81
C ASP A 149 11.09 -10.72 24.37
N PRO A 150 10.23 -11.60 23.81
CA PRO A 150 8.87 -11.80 24.30
C PRO A 150 8.78 -12.23 25.77
N SER A 151 9.81 -12.88 26.31
CA SER A 151 9.85 -13.32 27.72
C SER A 151 9.91 -12.18 28.74
N MET A 152 10.26 -10.97 28.29
CA MET A 152 10.34 -9.78 29.13
C MET A 152 8.99 -9.08 29.31
N TYR A 153 7.92 -9.60 28.70
CA TYR A 153 6.56 -9.10 28.83
C TYR A 153 5.78 -9.87 29.91
N PRO A 154 4.81 -9.23 30.60
CA PRO A 154 4.25 -7.90 30.35
C PRO A 154 5.18 -6.72 30.70
N SER A 155 5.14 -5.66 29.89
CA SER A 155 5.92 -4.44 30.12
C SER A 155 5.20 -3.50 31.10
N GLN A 156 5.87 -3.15 32.20
CA GLN A 156 5.31 -2.34 33.28
C GLN A 156 5.01 -0.89 32.83
N LEU A 157 3.78 -0.42 33.08
CA LEU A 157 3.45 1.00 32.93
C LEU A 157 4.22 1.85 33.95
N GLN A 158 4.82 2.95 33.47
CA GLN A 158 5.59 3.88 34.29
C GLN A 158 4.95 5.27 34.27
N PHE A 159 4.03 5.50 35.20
CA PHE A 159 3.25 6.75 35.31
C PHE A 159 4.11 8.02 35.56
N GLY A 160 5.35 7.86 36.04
CA GLY A 160 6.28 8.96 36.27
C GLY A 160 7.19 9.30 35.09
N ALA A 161 7.20 8.49 34.02
CA ALA A 161 8.05 8.72 32.86
C ALA A 161 7.49 9.83 31.95
N ALA A 162 8.37 10.54 31.27
CA ALA A 162 8.00 11.65 30.40
C ALA A 162 7.15 11.19 29.20
N VAL A 163 6.11 11.95 28.88
CA VAL A 163 5.31 11.83 27.65
C VAL A 163 5.04 13.25 27.15
N GLY A 164 5.22 13.48 25.86
CA GLY A 164 4.99 14.80 25.26
C GLY A 164 3.52 15.10 24.99
N LYS A 165 3.27 16.24 24.35
CA LYS A 165 1.93 16.69 23.98
C LYS A 165 1.57 16.25 22.56
N ASP A 166 0.33 15.86 22.36
CA ASP A 166 -0.27 15.62 21.05
C ASP A 166 -0.76 16.96 20.44
N PRO A 167 -0.15 17.44 19.34
CA PRO A 167 -0.56 18.69 18.71
C PRO A 167 -1.70 18.54 17.69
N LEU A 168 -2.12 17.31 17.34
CA LEU A 168 -3.10 17.05 16.28
C LEU A 168 -4.53 16.96 16.79
N TYR A 169 -4.73 16.41 18.00
CA TYR A 169 -6.06 16.06 18.50
C TYR A 169 -7.08 17.20 18.43
N ASN A 170 -6.72 18.38 18.94
CA ASN A 170 -7.64 19.52 18.98
C ASN A 170 -8.03 20.00 17.57
N GLU A 171 -7.08 19.97 16.64
CA GLU A 171 -7.32 20.34 15.25
C GLU A 171 -8.29 19.34 14.59
N LEU A 172 -7.98 18.04 14.68
CA LEU A 172 -8.82 16.98 14.12
C LEU A 172 -10.23 16.99 14.70
N LYS A 173 -10.35 17.14 16.03
CA LYS A 173 -11.65 17.24 16.72
C LYS A 173 -12.46 18.44 16.25
N SER A 174 -11.82 19.60 16.12
CA SER A 174 -12.45 20.82 15.62
C SER A 174 -12.92 20.66 14.17
N THR A 175 -12.11 20.03 13.33
CA THR A 175 -12.39 19.82 11.91
C THR A 175 -13.54 18.83 11.67
N TYR A 176 -13.57 17.71 12.39
CA TYR A 176 -14.48 16.60 12.12
C TYR A 176 -15.62 16.46 13.13
N GLY A 177 -15.64 17.28 14.19
CA GLY A 177 -16.72 17.29 15.18
C GLY A 177 -16.80 16.01 16.04
N THR A 178 -15.77 15.16 16.01
CA THR A 178 -15.68 13.92 16.78
C THR A 178 -14.26 13.70 17.28
N SER A 179 -14.11 13.00 18.40
CA SER A 179 -12.82 12.53 18.90
C SER A 179 -12.45 11.14 18.39
N GLN A 180 -13.31 10.46 17.62
CA GLN A 180 -12.97 9.18 16.99
C GLN A 180 -11.85 9.35 15.96
N VAL A 181 -11.10 8.28 15.74
CA VAL A 181 -10.02 8.21 14.76
C VAL A 181 -10.55 7.58 13.48
N TYR A 182 -10.35 8.25 12.35
CA TYR A 182 -10.73 7.73 11.04
C TYR A 182 -9.48 7.21 10.31
N GLY A 183 -9.07 5.99 10.66
CA GLY A 183 -7.96 5.26 10.05
C GLY A 183 -8.21 3.76 10.17
N MET A 184 -7.65 2.96 9.27
CA MET A 184 -7.90 1.52 9.27
C MET A 184 -7.18 0.85 10.44
N HIS A 185 -7.82 -0.10 11.10
CA HIS A 185 -7.10 -1.10 11.87
C HIS A 185 -6.36 -2.04 10.91
N TRP A 186 -5.20 -2.58 11.29
CA TRP A 186 -4.37 -3.31 10.34
C TRP A 186 -4.81 -4.77 10.09
N LEU A 187 -5.46 -5.46 11.03
CA LEU A 187 -5.77 -6.90 10.93
C LEU A 187 -7.21 -7.20 11.31
N LEU A 188 -7.87 -8.07 10.54
CA LEU A 188 -9.26 -8.45 10.76
C LEU A 188 -9.44 -9.95 10.53
N ASP A 189 -10.04 -10.62 11.50
CA ASP A 189 -10.48 -12.01 11.37
C ASP A 189 -11.83 -11.99 10.64
N VAL A 190 -11.83 -12.26 9.33
CA VAL A 190 -12.97 -11.98 8.45
C VAL A 190 -14.16 -12.88 8.77
N ASP A 191 -13.91 -14.17 8.96
CA ASP A 191 -14.96 -15.16 9.20
C ASP A 191 -14.99 -15.64 10.66
N ASN A 192 -14.44 -14.84 11.58
CA ASN A 192 -14.36 -15.16 13.01
C ASN A 192 -13.73 -16.54 13.27
N TRP A 193 -12.65 -16.86 12.55
CA TRP A 193 -11.92 -18.10 12.68
C TRP A 193 -11.41 -18.33 14.10
N TYR A 194 -10.95 -17.30 14.80
CA TYR A 194 -10.55 -17.42 16.20
C TYR A 194 -11.73 -17.63 17.16
N GLY A 195 -12.93 -17.17 16.78
CA GLY A 195 -14.16 -17.31 17.57
C GLY A 195 -14.39 -16.20 18.60
N PHE A 196 -13.62 -15.10 18.56
CA PHE A 196 -13.78 -13.96 19.48
C PHE A 196 -15.14 -13.25 19.31
N GLY A 197 -15.78 -13.36 18.15
CA GLY A 197 -17.14 -12.88 17.86
C GLY A 197 -18.24 -13.79 18.38
N GLY A 198 -17.91 -14.90 19.06
CA GLY A 198 -18.84 -15.90 19.57
C GLY A 198 -18.89 -17.17 18.72
N ALA A 199 -19.40 -18.27 19.29
CA ALA A 199 -19.32 -19.62 18.72
C ALA A 199 -20.19 -19.87 17.47
N THR A 200 -21.15 -18.99 17.17
CA THR A 200 -22.13 -19.15 16.08
C THR A 200 -22.18 -17.94 15.15
N SER A 201 -21.11 -17.13 15.14
CA SER A 201 -20.98 -15.95 14.27
C SER A 201 -19.83 -16.16 13.29
N THR A 202 -20.02 -15.70 12.06
CA THR A 202 -18.95 -15.55 11.06
C THR A 202 -18.71 -14.09 10.71
N SER A 203 -19.32 -13.14 11.44
CA SER A 203 -19.09 -11.72 11.17
C SER A 203 -17.65 -11.33 11.50
N PRO A 204 -17.05 -10.39 10.75
CA PRO A 204 -15.67 -9.98 10.97
C PRO A 204 -15.39 -9.45 12.38
N VAL A 205 -14.21 -9.77 12.90
CA VAL A 205 -13.78 -9.36 14.24
C VAL A 205 -12.42 -8.69 14.18
N TYR A 206 -12.32 -7.48 14.74
CA TYR A 206 -11.04 -6.82 14.95
C TYR A 206 -10.18 -7.62 15.93
N ILE A 207 -9.03 -8.07 15.45
CA ILE A 207 -8.05 -8.84 16.23
C ILE A 207 -6.67 -8.19 16.10
N ASN A 208 -5.79 -8.48 17.04
CA ASN A 208 -4.38 -8.14 16.90
C ASN A 208 -3.52 -9.34 17.30
N THR A 209 -2.28 -9.38 16.80
CA THR A 209 -1.30 -10.42 17.12
C THR A 209 -0.08 -9.78 17.79
N PHE A 210 0.82 -9.16 17.03
CA PHE A 210 2.08 -8.58 17.52
C PHE A 210 1.89 -7.56 18.65
N GLN A 211 2.62 -7.75 19.75
CA GLN A 211 2.65 -6.88 20.94
C GLN A 211 4.01 -6.84 21.67
N ARG A 212 4.86 -7.86 21.50
CA ARG A 212 5.97 -8.16 22.43
C ARG A 212 7.36 -7.95 21.85
N GLY A 213 7.50 -6.88 21.06
CA GLY A 213 8.79 -6.35 20.67
C GLY A 213 9.45 -7.08 19.51
N VAL A 214 10.74 -6.78 19.32
CA VAL A 214 11.49 -7.02 18.07
C VAL A 214 11.70 -8.49 17.69
N GLN A 215 11.69 -9.39 18.68
CA GLN A 215 11.88 -10.83 18.49
C GLN A 215 10.56 -11.63 18.54
N GLU A 216 9.39 -10.98 18.59
CA GLU A 216 8.12 -11.70 18.45
C GLU A 216 7.81 -11.90 16.95
N SER A 217 8.17 -13.06 16.39
CA SER A 217 7.74 -13.43 15.04
C SER A 217 6.25 -13.76 14.98
N CYS A 218 5.70 -13.91 13.77
CA CYS A 218 4.31 -14.36 13.56
C CYS A 218 4.02 -15.74 14.19
N TRP A 219 5.05 -16.54 14.44
CA TRP A 219 4.95 -17.85 15.08
C TRP A 219 4.88 -17.80 16.61
N GLU A 220 5.11 -16.63 17.20
CA GLU A 220 5.32 -16.50 18.65
C GLU A 220 4.23 -15.69 19.34
N THR A 221 3.27 -15.17 18.59
CA THR A 221 2.16 -14.36 19.09
C THR A 221 1.11 -15.19 19.81
N VAL A 222 0.38 -14.52 20.71
CA VAL A 222 -0.92 -14.98 21.22
C VAL A 222 -1.97 -14.07 20.57
N PRO A 223 -2.89 -14.55 19.73
CA PRO A 223 -3.93 -13.70 19.14
C PRO A 223 -4.88 -13.17 20.21
N GLN A 224 -5.29 -11.90 20.09
CA GLN A 224 -6.23 -11.26 21.02
C GLN A 224 -7.31 -10.45 20.28
N PRO A 225 -8.52 -10.31 20.85
CA PRO A 225 -9.50 -9.38 20.30
C PRO A 225 -9.06 -7.94 20.57
N CYS A 226 -9.27 -7.04 19.62
CA CYS A 226 -9.03 -5.60 19.83
C CYS A 226 -9.91 -5.05 20.95
N LYS A 227 -11.15 -5.56 21.05
CA LYS A 227 -12.12 -5.22 22.10
C LYS A 227 -12.09 -6.30 23.18
N ASP A 228 -11.19 -6.12 24.15
CA ASP A 228 -11.01 -7.09 25.24
C ASP A 228 -12.02 -6.81 26.37
N GLU A 229 -13.12 -7.56 26.33
CA GLU A 229 -14.15 -7.59 27.38
C GLU A 229 -13.88 -8.67 28.43
N MET A 230 -12.67 -9.25 28.44
CA MET A 230 -12.22 -10.32 29.35
C MET A 230 -13.07 -11.60 29.30
N LYS A 231 -13.77 -11.82 28.18
CA LYS A 231 -14.61 -13.01 27.94
C LYS A 231 -13.79 -14.26 27.61
N TYR A 232 -12.63 -14.05 27.00
CA TYR A 232 -11.69 -15.08 26.56
C TYR A 232 -10.30 -14.76 27.11
N GLY A 233 -9.35 -15.69 26.99
CA GLY A 233 -8.03 -15.53 27.58
C GLY A 233 -8.02 -15.93 29.06
N GLY A 234 -7.26 -15.18 29.87
CA GLY A 234 -7.10 -15.40 31.31
C GLY A 234 -8.06 -14.58 32.16
N ARG A 235 -7.67 -14.30 33.42
CA ARG A 235 -8.49 -13.52 34.36
C ARG A 235 -8.76 -12.09 33.90
N ASN A 236 -7.79 -11.47 33.22
CA ASN A 236 -7.85 -10.09 32.75
C ASN A 236 -7.95 -10.02 31.22
N GLY A 237 -8.59 -11.02 30.60
CA GLY A 237 -8.52 -11.18 29.16
C GLY A 237 -7.12 -11.59 28.72
N PHE A 238 -6.57 -10.85 27.76
CA PHE A 238 -5.19 -11.00 27.28
C PHE A 238 -4.29 -9.85 27.73
N LEU A 239 -4.85 -8.83 28.40
CA LEU A 239 -4.19 -7.55 28.67
C LEU A 239 -2.87 -7.70 29.47
N ASP A 240 -2.87 -8.58 30.48
CA ASP A 240 -1.76 -8.80 31.39
C ASP A 240 -0.66 -9.73 30.84
N LEU A 241 -0.81 -10.20 29.60
CA LEU A 241 0.31 -10.78 28.83
C LEU A 241 1.24 -9.68 28.30
N PHE A 242 0.73 -8.47 28.09
CA PHE A 242 1.41 -7.42 27.33
C PHE A 242 1.80 -6.22 28.18
N THR A 243 0.94 -5.81 29.10
CA THR A 243 1.13 -4.58 29.88
C THR A 243 0.96 -4.88 31.37
N GLY A 244 1.93 -4.47 32.18
CA GLY A 244 1.89 -4.63 33.64
C GLY A 244 1.28 -3.41 34.31
N ASP A 245 0.17 -3.59 35.00
CA ASP A 245 -0.48 -2.60 35.86
C ASP A 245 -1.08 -3.26 37.11
N SER A 246 -1.43 -2.46 38.12
CA SER A 246 -2.02 -2.96 39.38
C SER A 246 -3.46 -3.46 39.23
N GLN A 247 -4.17 -3.03 38.18
CA GLN A 247 -5.52 -3.49 37.82
C GLN A 247 -5.75 -3.38 36.32
N TYR A 248 -6.73 -4.13 35.82
CA TYR A 248 -7.11 -4.12 34.40
C TYR A 248 -8.59 -3.79 34.25
N ALA A 249 -8.92 -3.08 33.17
CA ALA A 249 -10.29 -2.77 32.79
C ALA A 249 -10.54 -3.23 31.35
N THR A 250 -11.78 -3.62 31.05
CA THR A 250 -12.23 -3.93 29.69
C THR A 250 -11.96 -2.72 28.79
N GLN A 251 -11.30 -2.93 27.66
CA GLN A 251 -10.80 -1.85 26.82
C GLN A 251 -10.74 -2.25 25.35
N PHE A 252 -10.72 -1.26 24.47
CA PHE A 252 -10.43 -1.43 23.05
C PHE A 252 -9.03 -0.91 22.72
N LYS A 253 -8.35 -1.52 21.75
CA LYS A 253 -7.10 -1.05 21.16
C LYS A 253 -7.02 -1.38 19.68
N TYR A 254 -6.71 -0.38 18.87
CA TYR A 254 -6.50 -0.50 17.43
C TYR A 254 -5.13 0.05 17.04
N THR A 255 -4.48 -0.65 16.12
CA THR A 255 -3.18 -0.28 15.54
C THR A 255 -3.34 -0.07 14.04
N ASN A 256 -2.87 1.06 13.53
CA ASN A 256 -2.87 1.35 12.10
C ASN A 256 -1.59 0.85 11.43
N ALA A 257 -1.68 0.49 10.14
CA ALA A 257 -0.54 0.31 9.25
C ALA A 257 -0.46 1.52 8.29
N PRO A 258 0.46 2.49 8.52
CA PRO A 258 0.45 3.77 7.81
C PRO A 258 0.64 3.68 6.30
N ASP A 259 1.36 2.66 5.82
CA ASP A 259 1.57 2.46 4.39
C ASP A 259 0.27 2.06 3.66
N ALA A 260 -0.63 1.33 4.34
CA ALA A 260 -1.94 0.95 3.82
C ALA A 260 -2.88 2.15 3.67
N ASP A 261 -2.99 2.99 4.70
CA ASP A 261 -3.78 4.22 4.63
C ASP A 261 -3.20 5.19 3.58
N ALA A 262 -1.86 5.25 3.45
CA ALA A 262 -1.22 6.02 2.38
C ALA A 262 -1.53 5.46 0.98
N ARG A 263 -1.54 4.13 0.82
CA ARG A 263 -1.90 3.46 -0.45
C ARG A 263 -3.37 3.71 -0.80
N ALA A 264 -4.28 3.77 0.18
CA ALA A 264 -5.68 4.13 -0.05
C ALA A 264 -5.85 5.56 -0.62
N VAL A 265 -5.02 6.52 -0.17
CA VAL A 265 -4.95 7.87 -0.75
C VAL A 265 -4.43 7.83 -2.19
N GLN A 266 -3.35 7.10 -2.44
CA GLN A 266 -2.76 6.91 -3.78
C GLN A 266 -3.78 6.30 -4.76
N ALA A 267 -4.45 5.21 -4.38
CA ALA A 267 -5.48 4.55 -5.17
C ALA A 267 -6.66 5.50 -5.48
N THR A 268 -7.12 6.26 -4.48
CA THR A 268 -8.23 7.20 -4.65
C THR A 268 -7.86 8.36 -5.55
N TYR A 269 -6.61 8.82 -5.53
CA TYR A 269 -6.11 9.81 -6.49
C TYR A 269 -6.14 9.27 -7.92
N TYR A 270 -5.70 8.04 -8.14
CA TYR A 270 -5.77 7.40 -9.46
C TYR A 270 -7.22 7.28 -9.96
N ALA A 271 -8.15 6.88 -9.07
CA ALA A 271 -9.58 6.88 -9.37
C ALA A 271 -10.11 8.29 -9.70
N GLN A 272 -9.67 9.33 -8.98
CA GLN A 272 -10.10 10.70 -9.23
C GLN A 272 -9.59 11.24 -10.57
N LEU A 273 -8.37 10.87 -10.99
CA LEU A 273 -7.88 11.19 -12.33
C LEU A 273 -8.78 10.54 -13.39
N ALA A 274 -9.06 9.25 -13.26
CA ALA A 274 -9.97 8.54 -14.16
C ALA A 274 -11.38 9.16 -14.17
N ALA A 275 -11.93 9.49 -12.99
CA ALA A 275 -13.28 10.03 -12.85
C ALA A 275 -13.43 11.36 -13.60
N LYS A 276 -12.42 12.23 -13.55
CA LYS A 276 -12.40 13.48 -14.32
C LYS A 276 -12.38 13.24 -15.83
N GLU A 277 -11.61 12.26 -16.30
CA GLU A 277 -11.58 11.92 -17.73
C GLU A 277 -12.90 11.35 -18.24
N TRP A 278 -13.57 10.56 -17.40
CA TRP A 278 -14.87 9.93 -17.70
C TRP A 278 -16.08 10.82 -17.39
N GLY A 279 -15.89 11.97 -16.73
CA GLY A 279 -16.99 12.83 -16.30
C GLY A 279 -17.86 12.23 -15.18
N VAL A 280 -17.27 11.40 -14.31
CA VAL A 280 -17.95 10.73 -13.18
C VAL A 280 -17.62 11.45 -11.86
N ASP A 281 -18.61 11.55 -10.97
CA ASP A 281 -18.41 12.10 -9.62
C ASP A 281 -18.14 10.98 -8.59
N ILE A 282 -16.98 11.09 -7.93
CA ILE A 282 -16.56 10.28 -6.78
C ILE A 282 -16.12 11.16 -5.59
N SER A 283 -16.52 12.43 -5.56
CA SER A 283 -16.08 13.42 -4.56
C SER A 283 -16.29 13.00 -3.11
N SER A 284 -17.36 12.26 -2.79
CA SER A 284 -17.59 11.72 -1.46
C SER A 284 -16.53 10.68 -1.04
N TYR A 285 -15.96 9.94 -1.98
CA TYR A 285 -14.89 8.97 -1.74
C TYR A 285 -13.53 9.64 -1.62
N VAL A 286 -13.29 10.71 -2.40
CA VAL A 286 -12.15 11.63 -2.16
C VAL A 286 -12.23 12.25 -0.76
N ALA A 287 -13.43 12.60 -0.29
CA ALA A 287 -13.61 13.09 1.08
C ALA A 287 -13.27 12.04 2.16
N LYS A 288 -13.48 10.74 1.89
CA LYS A 288 -13.06 9.66 2.78
C LYS A 288 -11.54 9.53 2.82
N SER A 289 -10.88 9.53 1.66
CA SER A 289 -9.42 9.41 1.57
C SER A 289 -8.71 10.61 2.19
N THR A 290 -9.22 11.83 1.99
CA THR A 290 -8.64 13.04 2.60
C THR A 290 -8.82 13.10 4.11
N LYS A 291 -9.96 12.62 4.63
CA LYS A 291 -10.16 12.45 6.08
C LYS A 291 -9.18 11.42 6.65
N MET A 292 -9.01 10.27 5.99
CA MET A 292 -8.01 9.26 6.37
C MET A 292 -6.59 9.83 6.35
N GLY A 293 -6.19 10.51 5.28
CA GLY A 293 -4.89 11.20 5.18
C GLY A 293 -4.68 12.28 6.24
N ASP A 294 -5.75 12.88 6.77
CA ASP A 294 -5.65 13.85 7.87
C ASP A 294 -5.26 13.19 9.20
N PHE A 295 -5.92 12.07 9.54
CA PHE A 295 -5.60 11.27 10.74
C PHE A 295 -4.27 10.53 10.61
N LEU A 296 -3.89 10.13 9.39
CA LEU A 296 -2.61 9.49 9.11
C LEU A 296 -1.40 10.34 9.54
N ARG A 297 -1.56 11.66 9.74
CA ARG A 297 -0.51 12.52 10.35
C ARG A 297 -0.05 12.04 11.73
N TYR A 298 -0.83 11.22 12.44
CA TYR A 298 -0.35 10.57 13.67
C TYR A 298 0.87 9.67 13.44
N SER A 299 1.06 9.13 12.24
CA SER A 299 2.27 8.37 11.88
C SER A 299 3.52 9.24 11.84
N PHE A 300 3.41 10.57 11.92
CA PHE A 300 4.57 11.45 11.89
C PHE A 300 5.26 11.54 13.25
N PHE A 301 4.61 11.09 14.32
CA PHE A 301 5.04 11.39 15.68
C PHE A 301 5.76 10.22 16.35
N ASP A 302 6.73 10.57 17.19
CA ASP A 302 7.35 9.65 18.14
C ASP A 302 6.30 8.94 19.01
N LYS A 303 6.57 7.69 19.43
CA LYS A 303 5.63 6.84 20.17
C LYS A 303 4.97 7.53 21.35
N TYR A 304 5.76 8.23 22.17
CA TYR A 304 5.27 8.95 23.36
C TYR A 304 5.50 10.45 23.24
N PHE A 305 5.45 10.98 22.01
CA PHE A 305 5.63 12.39 21.68
C PHE A 305 6.93 12.96 22.27
N ARG A 306 8.01 12.16 22.32
CA ARG A 306 9.33 12.64 22.73
C ARG A 306 9.95 13.50 21.64
N LYS A 307 10.81 14.45 22.05
CA LYS A 307 11.53 15.29 21.08
C LYS A 307 12.38 14.43 20.16
N VAL A 308 12.34 14.70 18.86
CA VAL A 308 13.18 13.98 17.89
C VAL A 308 14.64 14.37 18.11
N GLY A 309 15.53 13.38 18.24
CA GLY A 309 16.97 13.58 18.49
C GLY A 309 17.34 13.93 19.94
N ASN A 310 16.38 14.25 20.81
CA ASN A 310 16.58 14.39 22.26
C ASN A 310 15.47 13.64 23.02
N SER A 311 15.41 12.34 22.76
CA SER A 311 14.23 11.52 23.04
C SER A 311 13.97 11.20 24.52
N THR A 312 14.84 11.65 25.43
CA THR A 312 14.56 11.64 26.88
C THR A 312 13.57 12.73 27.29
N GLN A 313 13.43 13.79 26.49
CA GLN A 313 12.59 14.95 26.80
C GLN A 313 11.19 14.80 26.22
N ALA A 314 10.18 15.15 27.01
CA ALA A 314 8.81 15.34 26.52
C ALA A 314 8.77 16.45 25.46
N GLY A 315 8.15 16.17 24.32
CA GLY A 315 7.86 17.16 23.28
C GLY A 315 6.76 18.12 23.71
N THR A 316 6.77 19.33 23.16
CA THR A 316 5.74 20.35 23.37
C THR A 316 4.77 20.46 22.18
N GLY A 317 4.96 19.66 21.13
CA GLY A 317 4.07 19.52 19.99
C GLY A 317 4.83 18.94 18.80
N TYR A 318 4.94 19.70 17.71
CA TYR A 318 5.64 19.29 16.48
C TYR A 318 7.16 19.08 16.62
N ASP A 319 7.78 19.42 17.76
CA ASP A 319 9.16 19.02 18.05
C ASP A 319 9.32 17.50 18.29
N SER A 320 8.20 16.78 18.39
CA SER A 320 8.13 15.32 18.38
C SER A 320 7.74 14.71 17.02
N ALA A 321 7.54 15.55 15.98
CA ALA A 321 7.25 15.08 14.63
C ALA A 321 8.54 14.70 13.88
N GLN A 322 8.64 13.41 13.56
CA GLN A 322 9.64 12.79 12.71
C GLN A 322 9.37 13.08 11.21
N TYR A 323 8.09 13.32 10.86
CA TYR A 323 7.58 13.61 9.50
C TYR A 323 7.78 12.46 8.49
N LEU A 324 7.98 11.24 8.97
CA LEU A 324 7.98 10.03 8.15
C LEU A 324 6.67 9.27 8.39
N LEU A 325 6.36 8.30 7.53
CA LEU A 325 5.40 7.26 7.87
C LEU A 325 6.09 6.26 8.78
N ASN A 326 5.87 6.38 10.09
CA ASN A 326 6.38 5.42 11.06
C ASN A 326 5.71 4.03 10.90
N TRP A 327 6.09 3.06 11.74
CA TRP A 327 5.52 1.71 11.67
C TRP A 327 4.03 1.64 12.01
N TYR A 328 3.57 2.49 12.93
CA TYR A 328 2.17 2.56 13.35
C TYR A 328 1.88 3.84 14.13
N TYR A 329 0.62 4.23 14.12
CA TYR A 329 0.01 4.88 15.26
C TYR A 329 -1.06 3.95 15.83
N ALA A 330 -1.35 4.07 17.12
CA ALA A 330 -2.35 3.26 17.79
C ALA A 330 -3.17 4.10 18.76
N TRP A 331 -4.40 3.66 19.00
CA TRP A 331 -5.30 4.29 19.96
C TRP A 331 -6.13 3.24 20.70
N GLY A 332 -6.62 3.61 21.86
CA GLY A 332 -7.46 2.74 22.66
C GLY A 332 -8.17 3.49 23.77
N GLY A 333 -8.96 2.76 24.55
CA GLY A 333 -9.73 3.35 25.64
C GLY A 333 -10.63 2.35 26.35
N GLY A 334 -11.25 2.80 27.44
CA GLY A 334 -12.13 1.97 28.24
C GLY A 334 -13.45 1.64 27.55
N ILE A 335 -13.96 0.45 27.83
CA ILE A 335 -15.33 0.03 27.45
C ILE A 335 -16.28 0.25 28.63
N SER A 336 -15.89 -0.17 29.84
CA SER A 336 -16.68 -0.06 31.07
C SER A 336 -16.58 1.30 31.75
N SER A 337 -15.62 2.13 31.36
CA SER A 337 -15.40 3.48 31.86
C SER A 337 -14.80 4.37 30.77
N ASN A 338 -14.94 5.69 30.92
CA ASN A 338 -14.62 6.64 29.84
C ASN A 338 -13.20 7.21 29.99
N TRP A 339 -12.25 6.63 29.27
CA TRP A 339 -10.87 7.12 29.12
C TRP A 339 -10.31 6.66 27.78
N SER A 340 -9.32 7.35 27.24
CA SER A 340 -8.66 6.96 25.99
C SER A 340 -7.22 7.46 25.92
N TRP A 341 -6.45 6.86 25.01
CA TRP A 341 -5.04 7.15 24.78
C TRP A 341 -4.70 7.04 23.29
N ARG A 342 -3.58 7.66 22.91
CA ARG A 342 -2.98 7.59 21.56
C ARG A 342 -1.46 7.54 21.66
N ILE A 343 -0.84 6.80 20.74
CA ILE A 343 0.61 6.76 20.53
C ILE A 343 0.92 6.86 19.03
N GLY A 344 2.06 7.44 18.70
CA GLY A 344 2.70 7.24 17.39
C GLY A 344 3.58 5.99 17.43
N SER A 345 4.70 6.05 16.73
CA SER A 345 5.79 5.08 16.77
C SER A 345 7.11 5.79 16.50
N SER A 346 8.14 5.41 17.26
CA SER A 346 9.48 5.97 17.13
C SER A 346 10.29 5.34 16.00
N HIS A 347 9.78 4.27 15.37
CA HIS A 347 10.50 3.46 14.40
C HIS A 347 9.98 3.72 12.99
N ASN A 348 10.88 3.94 12.03
CA ASN A 348 10.54 4.30 10.66
C ASN A 348 11.27 3.37 9.69
N HIS A 349 10.54 2.76 8.77
CA HIS A 349 11.06 1.87 7.74
C HIS A 349 10.89 2.52 6.37
N PHE A 350 11.91 2.49 5.50
CA PHE A 350 11.80 3.08 4.16
C PHE A 350 10.66 2.44 3.35
N GLY A 351 10.42 1.13 3.57
CA GLY A 351 9.35 0.34 2.97
C GLY A 351 7.93 0.90 3.17
N TYR A 352 7.72 1.69 4.23
CA TYR A 352 6.41 2.27 4.57
C TYR A 352 6.19 3.65 3.96
N GLN A 353 7.24 4.32 3.50
CA GLN A 353 7.12 5.68 2.99
C GLN A 353 6.29 5.72 1.69
N ASN A 354 5.60 6.84 1.47
CA ASN A 354 4.79 7.07 0.28
C ASN A 354 4.82 8.55 -0.13
N PRO A 355 5.85 8.98 -0.88
CA PRO A 355 5.94 10.33 -1.42
C PRO A 355 4.79 10.69 -2.36
N MET A 356 4.19 9.69 -3.03
CA MET A 356 3.04 9.92 -3.90
C MET A 356 1.83 10.39 -3.08
N ALA A 357 1.49 9.68 -2.00
CA ALA A 357 0.41 10.06 -1.08
C ALA A 357 0.69 11.42 -0.41
N ALA A 358 1.92 11.67 0.01
CA ALA A 358 2.30 12.95 0.61
C ALA A 358 2.09 14.12 -0.37
N TRP A 359 2.56 13.97 -1.62
CA TRP A 359 2.35 14.95 -2.68
C TRP A 359 0.86 15.17 -2.99
N ILE A 360 0.06 14.10 -3.06
CA ILE A 360 -1.39 14.20 -3.28
C ILE A 360 -2.04 15.12 -2.23
N LEU A 361 -1.77 14.88 -0.95
CA LEU A 361 -2.41 15.57 0.18
C LEU A 361 -1.89 16.99 0.39
N SER A 362 -0.70 17.32 -0.12
CA SER A 362 -0.12 18.66 0.01
C SER A 362 -0.20 19.54 -1.23
N ASN A 363 -0.27 18.95 -2.43
CA ASN A 363 -0.06 19.68 -3.68
C ASN A 363 -1.21 19.56 -4.69
N THR A 364 -2.29 18.85 -4.36
CA THR A 364 -3.49 18.78 -5.21
C THR A 364 -4.69 19.42 -4.51
N SER A 365 -5.49 20.18 -5.26
CA SER A 365 -6.64 20.91 -4.70
C SER A 365 -7.72 19.97 -4.16
N ASP A 366 -8.00 18.89 -4.90
CA ASP A 366 -9.09 17.96 -4.61
C ASP A 366 -8.82 17.16 -3.33
N PHE A 367 -7.55 16.92 -3.02
CA PHE A 367 -7.13 16.12 -1.88
C PHE A 367 -6.60 16.94 -0.70
N LYS A 368 -6.79 18.26 -0.69
CA LYS A 368 -6.44 19.08 0.47
C LYS A 368 -7.26 18.63 1.69
N PRO A 369 -6.65 18.08 2.76
CA PRO A 369 -7.41 17.71 3.95
C PRO A 369 -8.03 18.94 4.62
N LYS A 370 -9.11 18.71 5.36
CA LYS A 370 -9.90 19.81 5.95
C LYS A 370 -9.20 20.49 7.13
N SER A 371 -8.34 19.77 7.86
CA SER A 371 -7.62 20.36 8.98
C SER A 371 -6.64 21.44 8.48
N PRO A 372 -6.62 22.63 9.11
CA PRO A 372 -5.86 23.78 8.62
C PRO A 372 -4.39 23.51 8.28
N ASN A 373 -3.67 22.77 9.13
CA ASN A 373 -2.23 22.53 8.97
C ASN A 373 -1.90 21.30 8.11
N ALA A 374 -2.87 20.44 7.84
CA ALA A 374 -2.58 19.10 7.30
C ALA A 374 -1.82 19.12 5.96
N ALA A 375 -2.21 19.97 5.02
CA ALA A 375 -1.50 20.09 3.74
C ALA A 375 -0.04 20.59 3.92
N THR A 376 0.21 21.45 4.89
CA THR A 376 1.56 21.92 5.23
C THR A 376 2.38 20.79 5.87
N ASP A 377 1.80 20.03 6.78
CA ASP A 377 2.48 18.89 7.42
C ASP A 377 2.83 17.80 6.41
N TRP A 378 1.91 17.51 5.48
CA TRP A 378 2.16 16.59 4.37
C TRP A 378 3.23 17.10 3.42
N ASN A 379 3.32 18.41 3.18
CA ASN A 379 4.41 18.97 2.38
C ASN A 379 5.77 18.82 3.09
N ASN A 380 5.81 19.04 4.40
CA ASN A 380 7.00 18.79 5.22
C ASN A 380 7.38 17.30 5.20
N SER A 381 6.38 16.41 5.29
CA SER A 381 6.57 14.97 5.20
C SER A 381 7.11 14.55 3.84
N LEU A 382 6.56 15.05 2.73
CA LEU A 382 7.04 14.77 1.39
C LEU A 382 8.56 15.03 1.27
N LYS A 383 9.00 16.22 1.68
CA LYS A 383 10.42 16.58 1.67
C LYS A 383 11.24 15.63 2.55
N ARG A 384 10.79 15.38 3.78
CA ARG A 384 11.49 14.52 4.74
C ARG A 384 11.61 13.07 4.23
N GLN A 385 10.58 12.55 3.59
CA GLN A 385 10.58 11.20 3.02
C GLN A 385 11.62 11.07 1.91
N ILE A 386 11.65 12.00 0.95
CA ILE A 386 12.64 11.97 -0.16
C ILE A 386 14.09 12.10 0.35
N GLU A 387 14.33 12.89 1.40
CA GLU A 387 15.63 12.94 2.07
C GLU A 387 15.99 11.60 2.74
N PHE A 388 15.00 10.92 3.34
CA PHE A 388 15.19 9.63 4.01
C PHE A 388 15.57 8.51 3.04
N TYR A 389 14.93 8.44 1.87
CA TYR A 389 15.31 7.48 0.83
C TYR A 389 16.75 7.69 0.35
N GLN A 390 17.13 8.94 0.08
CA GLN A 390 18.51 9.26 -0.33
C GLN A 390 19.51 8.89 0.75
N TRP A 391 19.23 9.23 2.00
CA TRP A 391 20.08 8.89 3.14
C TRP A 391 20.32 7.38 3.26
N LEU A 392 19.31 6.55 2.98
CA LEU A 392 19.38 5.10 3.11
C LEU A 392 19.87 4.37 1.86
N GLN A 393 20.08 5.07 0.74
CA GLN A 393 20.48 4.42 -0.52
C GLN A 393 21.92 3.89 -0.41
N SER A 394 22.10 2.57 -0.58
CA SER A 394 23.39 1.90 -0.48
C SER A 394 24.36 2.31 -1.61
N ALA A 395 25.61 1.87 -1.50
CA ALA A 395 26.60 2.01 -2.55
C ALA A 395 26.15 1.38 -3.87
N GLU A 396 25.44 0.25 -3.82
CA GLU A 396 24.92 -0.48 -4.98
C GLU A 396 23.64 0.15 -5.54
N GLY A 397 22.71 0.57 -4.66
CA GLY A 397 21.47 1.25 -5.05
C GLY A 397 20.20 0.78 -4.32
N GLY A 398 20.24 -0.37 -3.63
CA GLY A 398 19.14 -0.79 -2.76
C GLY A 398 18.99 0.15 -1.56
N ILE A 399 17.78 0.25 -1.00
CA ILE A 399 17.49 1.16 0.12
C ILE A 399 17.53 0.41 1.46
N ALA A 400 18.38 0.84 2.39
CA ALA A 400 18.52 0.24 3.72
C ALA A 400 17.29 0.47 4.61
N GLY A 401 17.25 -0.18 5.79
CA GLY A 401 16.03 -0.34 6.57
C GLY A 401 15.39 0.98 7.02
N GLY A 402 16.05 1.72 7.91
CA GLY A 402 15.49 2.96 8.39
C GLY A 402 16.19 3.59 9.60
N ALA A 403 15.41 4.28 10.42
CA ALA A 403 15.88 4.91 11.65
C ALA A 403 14.82 4.92 12.74
N SER A 404 15.29 5.04 13.99
CA SER A 404 14.43 5.17 15.15
C SER A 404 14.81 6.38 16.02
N ASN A 405 13.81 6.97 16.67
CA ASN A 405 14.01 7.96 17.75
C ASN A 405 14.16 7.30 19.13
N SER A 406 13.93 5.98 19.24
CA SER A 406 13.94 5.22 20.49
C SER A 406 14.84 3.99 20.34
N ASN A 407 16.12 4.13 20.69
CA ASN A 407 17.05 3.00 20.70
C ASN A 407 16.53 1.89 21.62
N GLY A 408 16.49 0.65 21.11
CA GLY A 408 15.92 -0.52 21.79
C GLY A 408 14.43 -0.39 22.14
N GLY A 409 13.72 0.60 21.59
CA GLY A 409 12.33 0.88 21.94
C GLY A 409 12.12 1.34 23.39
N SER A 410 13.19 1.76 24.08
CA SER A 410 13.16 2.23 25.46
C SER A 410 13.98 3.51 25.67
N TYR A 411 14.16 4.31 24.61
CA TYR A 411 14.88 5.60 24.62
C TYR A 411 16.30 5.53 25.21
N GLN A 412 17.01 4.43 24.95
CA GLN A 412 18.40 4.28 25.38
C GLN A 412 19.31 5.30 24.69
N ALA A 413 20.46 5.59 25.29
CA ALA A 413 21.49 6.34 24.60
C ALA A 413 21.92 5.59 23.33
N TRP A 414 22.17 6.32 22.25
CA TRP A 414 22.76 5.74 21.04
C TRP A 414 24.24 5.44 21.27
N PRO A 415 24.76 4.30 20.79
CA PRO A 415 26.20 4.03 20.77
C PRO A 415 26.97 5.16 20.08
N ALA A 416 28.17 5.49 20.58
CA ALA A 416 29.02 6.48 19.94
C ALA A 416 29.35 6.06 18.49
N GLY A 417 29.23 6.99 17.55
CA GLY A 417 29.41 6.70 16.12
C GLY A 417 28.16 6.23 15.38
N THR A 418 27.02 6.08 16.08
CA THR A 418 25.71 5.83 15.43
C THR A 418 25.43 6.93 14.41
N ARG A 419 25.06 6.51 13.20
CA ARG A 419 24.73 7.41 12.08
C ARG A 419 23.31 7.89 12.23
N THR A 420 23.07 9.17 11.99
CA THR A 420 21.77 9.78 12.29
C THR A 420 21.12 10.47 11.12
N PHE A 421 19.80 10.50 11.16
CA PHE A 421 18.93 11.27 10.27
C PHE A 421 18.03 12.15 11.15
N TYR A 422 18.26 13.46 11.13
CA TYR A 422 17.57 14.41 12.02
C TYR A 422 17.61 14.03 13.51
N GLY A 423 18.69 13.35 13.95
CA GLY A 423 18.87 12.89 15.32
C GLY A 423 18.33 11.49 15.62
N MET A 424 17.60 10.86 14.69
CA MET A 424 17.18 9.46 14.80
C MET A 424 18.34 8.54 14.40
N GLY A 425 18.59 7.47 15.16
CA GLY A 425 19.68 6.51 14.90
C GLY A 425 19.31 5.50 13.82
N TYR A 426 20.26 5.18 12.94
CA TYR A 426 20.11 4.16 11.90
C TYR A 426 19.80 2.77 12.48
N THR A 427 18.86 2.08 11.85
CA THR A 427 18.42 0.71 12.18
C THR A 427 18.37 -0.12 10.89
N PRO A 428 19.22 -1.16 10.74
CA PRO A 428 19.22 -1.99 9.53
C PRO A 428 17.92 -2.76 9.30
N HIS A 429 17.30 -3.22 10.39
CA HIS A 429 16.02 -3.94 10.42
C HIS A 429 15.08 -3.24 11.41
N PRO A 430 14.38 -2.17 11.01
CA PRO A 430 13.44 -1.49 11.87
C PRO A 430 12.34 -2.43 12.39
N VAL A 431 12.02 -2.30 13.68
CA VAL A 431 10.87 -2.92 14.38
C VAL A 431 10.95 -4.41 14.66
N TYR A 432 11.33 -5.24 13.69
CA TYR A 432 11.37 -6.70 13.87
C TYR A 432 12.61 -7.34 13.24
N GLU A 433 13.08 -8.41 13.88
CA GLU A 433 14.33 -9.11 13.56
C GLU A 433 14.18 -10.62 13.36
N ASP A 434 12.96 -11.17 13.45
CA ASP A 434 12.66 -12.57 13.16
C ASP A 434 11.52 -12.72 12.13
N PRO A 435 11.84 -12.68 10.81
CA PRO A 435 13.14 -12.36 10.22
C PRO A 435 13.44 -10.85 10.25
N GLY A 436 14.66 -10.44 9.85
CA GLY A 436 14.99 -9.03 9.72
C GLY A 436 14.06 -8.28 8.77
N SER A 437 13.50 -7.15 9.20
CA SER A 437 12.46 -6.43 8.45
C SER A 437 12.81 -6.03 7.02
N ASN A 438 14.08 -5.74 6.79
CA ASN A 438 14.59 -5.35 5.48
C ASN A 438 15.33 -6.49 4.74
N GLU A 439 15.13 -7.74 5.15
CA GLU A 439 15.62 -8.89 4.38
C GLU A 439 14.78 -9.13 3.13
N TRP A 440 13.47 -8.91 3.19
CA TRP A 440 12.58 -9.17 2.06
C TRP A 440 12.68 -8.08 0.97
N PHE A 441 12.96 -8.49 -0.26
CA PHE A 441 13.07 -7.58 -1.41
C PHE A 441 11.75 -6.86 -1.74
N GLY A 442 10.60 -7.38 -1.34
CA GLY A 442 9.30 -6.75 -1.59
C GLY A 442 9.19 -5.31 -1.09
N MET A 443 9.85 -4.98 0.03
CA MET A 443 9.91 -3.61 0.54
C MET A 443 10.56 -2.64 -0.46
N GLN A 444 11.52 -3.12 -1.27
CA GLN A 444 12.15 -2.31 -2.32
C GLN A 444 11.13 -2.00 -3.42
N ALA A 445 10.44 -3.02 -3.93
CA ALA A 445 9.49 -2.86 -5.03
C ALA A 445 8.30 -1.98 -4.62
N TRP A 446 7.64 -2.30 -3.51
CA TRP A 446 6.49 -1.54 -3.01
C TRP A 446 6.81 -0.07 -2.79
N SER A 447 7.92 0.22 -2.11
CA SER A 447 8.24 1.59 -1.73
C SER A 447 8.77 2.41 -2.91
N MET A 448 9.61 1.82 -3.75
CA MET A 448 10.16 2.52 -4.91
C MET A 448 9.15 2.67 -6.06
N GLN A 449 8.10 1.85 -6.12
CA GLN A 449 6.94 2.11 -6.97
C GLN A 449 6.33 3.47 -6.66
N ARG A 450 6.14 3.79 -5.37
CA ARG A 450 5.55 5.07 -4.93
C ARG A 450 6.45 6.25 -5.28
N VAL A 451 7.78 6.09 -5.17
CA VAL A 451 8.75 7.10 -5.61
C VAL A 451 8.70 7.30 -7.12
N ALA A 452 8.58 6.21 -7.90
CA ALA A 452 8.50 6.27 -9.35
C ALA A 452 7.22 6.97 -9.84
N GLU A 453 6.06 6.65 -9.26
CA GLU A 453 4.79 7.32 -9.57
C GLU A 453 4.80 8.79 -9.17
N TYR A 454 5.39 9.12 -8.01
CA TYR A 454 5.64 10.49 -7.59
C TYR A 454 6.53 11.25 -8.59
N TYR A 455 7.65 10.65 -9.02
CA TYR A 455 8.55 11.26 -9.98
C TYR A 455 7.89 11.46 -11.35
N TYR A 456 7.09 10.50 -11.81
CA TYR A 456 6.29 10.65 -13.01
C TYR A 456 5.32 11.83 -12.91
N SER A 457 4.60 11.94 -11.78
CA SER A 457 3.53 12.93 -11.58
C SER A 457 4.06 14.34 -11.31
N SER A 458 5.16 14.48 -10.58
CA SER A 458 5.71 15.77 -10.13
C SER A 458 6.93 16.24 -10.91
N LYS A 459 7.67 15.30 -11.52
CA LYS A 459 9.01 15.51 -12.10
C LYS A 459 10.03 16.07 -11.10
N ASP A 460 9.86 15.81 -9.80
CA ASP A 460 10.79 16.26 -8.77
C ASP A 460 12.23 15.77 -9.03
N PRO A 461 13.20 16.66 -9.28
CA PRO A 461 14.58 16.28 -9.54
C PRO A 461 15.23 15.52 -8.37
N ALA A 462 14.78 15.72 -7.13
CA ALA A 462 15.32 15.01 -5.96
C ALA A 462 15.02 13.50 -6.00
N ALA A 463 13.97 13.08 -6.72
CA ALA A 463 13.65 11.67 -6.93
C ALA A 463 14.41 11.04 -8.11
N LYS A 464 14.92 11.84 -9.05
CA LYS A 464 15.57 11.34 -10.28
C LYS A 464 16.81 10.50 -9.97
N SER A 465 17.83 11.07 -9.32
CA SER A 465 19.09 10.37 -9.06
C SER A 465 18.90 9.14 -8.16
N LEU A 466 17.96 9.21 -7.23
CA LEU A 466 17.54 8.09 -6.39
C LEU A 466 17.03 6.93 -7.24
N LEU A 467 16.07 7.20 -8.15
CA LEU A 467 15.52 6.20 -9.06
C LEU A 467 16.54 5.72 -10.10
N ASP A 468 17.38 6.60 -10.64
CA ASP A 468 18.41 6.23 -11.63
C ASP A 468 19.35 5.15 -11.08
N LYS A 469 19.78 5.31 -9.82
CA LYS A 469 20.68 4.36 -9.16
C LYS A 469 19.93 3.08 -8.73
N TRP A 470 18.74 3.22 -8.15
CA TRP A 470 17.94 2.08 -7.73
C TRP A 470 17.51 1.20 -8.91
N ALA A 471 17.01 1.79 -10.00
CA ALA A 471 16.54 1.06 -11.17
C ALA A 471 17.69 0.32 -11.87
N LYS A 472 18.89 0.92 -11.94
CA LYS A 472 20.10 0.22 -12.42
C LYS A 472 20.39 -1.03 -11.60
N TRP A 473 20.36 -0.91 -10.27
CA TRP A 473 20.57 -2.05 -9.37
C TRP A 473 19.47 -3.10 -9.51
N ALA A 474 18.20 -2.70 -9.49
CA ALA A 474 17.07 -3.63 -9.58
C ALA A 474 17.08 -4.39 -10.92
N CYS A 475 17.23 -3.71 -12.06
CA CYS A 475 17.28 -4.35 -13.38
C CYS A 475 18.48 -5.30 -13.52
N ALA A 476 19.63 -4.96 -12.95
CA ALA A 476 20.81 -5.84 -12.96
C ALA A 476 20.61 -7.14 -12.15
N ASN A 477 19.64 -7.17 -11.25
CA ASN A 477 19.30 -8.33 -10.43
C ASN A 477 18.00 -9.02 -10.88
N VAL A 478 17.50 -8.77 -12.10
CA VAL A 478 16.46 -9.63 -12.70
C VAL A 478 17.13 -10.68 -13.57
N GLN A 479 16.91 -11.95 -13.26
CA GLN A 479 17.50 -13.09 -13.96
C GLN A 479 16.46 -13.70 -14.89
N PHE A 480 16.49 -13.34 -16.17
CA PHE A 480 15.59 -13.92 -17.17
C PHE A 480 16.13 -15.23 -17.73
N ASP A 481 15.26 -16.24 -17.83
CA ASP A 481 15.41 -17.39 -18.70
C ASP A 481 14.50 -17.18 -19.93
N ASP A 482 15.09 -16.60 -20.98
CA ASP A 482 14.35 -16.21 -22.17
C ASP A 482 13.78 -17.42 -22.95
N ALA A 483 14.41 -18.59 -22.83
CA ALA A 483 13.98 -19.82 -23.50
C ALA A 483 12.75 -20.42 -22.81
N ALA A 484 12.77 -20.45 -21.48
CA ALA A 484 11.64 -20.92 -20.68
C ALA A 484 10.54 -19.86 -20.49
N LYS A 485 10.80 -18.60 -20.86
CA LYS A 485 9.95 -17.44 -20.54
C LYS A 485 9.67 -17.36 -19.04
N LYS A 486 10.72 -17.52 -18.24
CA LYS A 486 10.68 -17.47 -16.78
C LYS A 486 11.69 -16.46 -16.27
N PHE A 487 11.60 -16.10 -15.00
CA PHE A 487 12.56 -15.20 -14.38
C PHE A 487 12.72 -15.47 -12.89
N LYS A 488 13.80 -14.96 -12.31
CA LYS A 488 13.94 -14.80 -10.86
C LYS A 488 14.29 -13.37 -10.52
N ILE A 489 13.82 -12.91 -9.37
CA ILE A 489 14.16 -11.63 -8.76
C ILE A 489 14.79 -11.86 -7.39
N PRO A 490 15.43 -10.85 -6.76
CA PRO A 490 15.91 -11.01 -5.39
C PRO A 490 14.75 -11.36 -4.46
N ALA A 491 14.99 -12.28 -3.54
CA ALA A 491 14.04 -12.66 -2.50
C ALA A 491 14.53 -12.18 -1.13
N LYS A 492 15.79 -12.53 -0.80
CA LYS A 492 16.43 -12.23 0.49
C LYS A 492 17.67 -11.35 0.31
N LEU A 493 17.74 -10.29 1.10
CA LEU A 493 18.79 -9.28 1.09
C LEU A 493 19.56 -9.31 2.41
N VAL A 494 20.87 -9.09 2.33
CA VAL A 494 21.76 -8.95 3.49
C VAL A 494 22.41 -7.57 3.46
N TRP A 495 22.42 -6.92 4.62
CA TRP A 495 22.92 -5.56 4.78
C TRP A 495 24.19 -5.53 5.62
N THR A 496 25.16 -4.71 5.23
CA THR A 496 26.38 -4.48 6.03
C THR A 496 26.77 -3.01 6.03
N GLY A 497 27.36 -2.57 7.14
CA GLY A 497 27.76 -1.18 7.35
C GLY A 497 26.58 -0.25 7.64
N GLN A 498 26.76 1.03 7.38
CA GLN A 498 25.79 2.08 7.74
C GLN A 498 25.94 3.31 6.83
N PRO A 499 24.87 4.09 6.58
CA PRO A 499 24.96 5.32 5.79
C PRO A 499 25.81 6.38 6.48
N ASP A 500 26.25 7.41 5.79
CA ASP A 500 26.82 8.59 6.45
C ASP A 500 25.73 9.37 7.18
N THR A 501 26.04 10.06 8.28
CA THR A 501 25.06 10.92 8.95
C THR A 501 24.54 11.98 7.97
N TRP A 502 23.22 12.15 7.89
CA TRP A 502 22.61 13.05 6.91
C TRP A 502 22.94 14.52 7.22
N THR A 503 23.48 15.21 6.22
CA THR A 503 23.82 16.65 6.30
C THR A 503 23.07 17.49 5.26
N GLY A 504 22.13 16.89 4.52
CA GLY A 504 21.27 17.55 3.54
C GLY A 504 21.45 17.10 2.08
N SER A 505 22.45 16.27 1.78
CA SER A 505 22.67 15.72 0.45
C SER A 505 23.25 14.30 0.49
N TYR A 506 23.00 13.54 -0.58
CA TYR A 506 23.49 12.17 -0.73
C TYR A 506 25.02 12.14 -0.89
N THR A 507 25.69 11.25 -0.15
CA THR A 507 27.17 11.10 -0.15
C THR A 507 27.67 9.96 -1.03
N GLY A 508 26.75 9.15 -1.58
CA GLY A 508 27.09 7.87 -2.20
C GLY A 508 27.12 6.69 -1.22
N ASN A 509 27.15 6.95 0.10
CA ASN A 509 27.17 5.95 1.18
C ASN A 509 28.13 4.78 0.89
N SER A 510 29.40 5.08 0.64
CA SER A 510 30.40 4.08 0.22
C SER A 510 30.67 2.95 1.24
N ASN A 511 30.18 3.08 2.48
CA ASN A 511 30.30 2.09 3.54
C ASN A 511 28.96 1.41 3.90
N LEU A 512 27.91 1.58 3.08
CA LEU A 512 26.62 0.90 3.23
C LEU A 512 26.41 -0.02 2.03
N HIS A 513 26.25 -1.31 2.29
CA HIS A 513 26.19 -2.32 1.24
C HIS A 513 24.97 -3.22 1.38
N VAL A 514 24.38 -3.57 0.23
CA VAL A 514 23.38 -4.63 0.09
C VAL A 514 23.93 -5.77 -0.75
N LYS A 515 23.62 -7.00 -0.37
CA LYS A 515 23.90 -8.21 -1.14
C LYS A 515 22.62 -9.02 -1.32
N VAL A 516 22.37 -9.50 -2.53
CA VAL A 516 21.30 -10.48 -2.78
C VAL A 516 21.82 -11.85 -2.32
N GLU A 517 21.21 -12.40 -1.27
CA GLU A 517 21.57 -13.72 -0.74
C GLU A 517 20.82 -14.84 -1.46
N ALA A 518 19.56 -14.60 -1.80
CA ALA A 518 18.73 -15.56 -2.52
C ALA A 518 17.86 -14.87 -3.59
N TYR A 519 17.60 -15.61 -4.66
CA TYR A 519 16.67 -15.25 -5.72
C TYR A 519 15.47 -16.20 -5.69
N GLY A 520 14.30 -15.73 -6.12
CA GLY A 520 13.06 -16.50 -6.14
C GLY A 520 12.07 -16.00 -7.18
N GLU A 521 10.94 -16.69 -7.27
CA GLU A 521 9.82 -16.41 -8.18
C GLU A 521 8.65 -15.77 -7.41
N ASP A 522 8.92 -14.73 -6.62
CA ASP A 522 7.88 -13.98 -5.92
C ASP A 522 7.11 -13.09 -6.92
N LEU A 523 6.00 -13.62 -7.43
CA LEU A 523 5.29 -13.02 -8.57
C LEU A 523 4.57 -11.71 -8.20
N GLY A 524 4.10 -11.57 -6.95
CA GLY A 524 3.51 -10.33 -6.47
C GLY A 524 4.54 -9.20 -6.42
N VAL A 525 5.74 -9.50 -5.90
CA VAL A 525 6.85 -8.54 -5.89
C VAL A 525 7.33 -8.24 -7.31
N ALA A 526 7.31 -9.21 -8.23
CA ALA A 526 7.63 -8.98 -9.63
C ALA A 526 6.61 -8.05 -10.32
N GLY A 527 5.31 -8.19 -10.02
CA GLY A 527 4.28 -7.24 -10.45
C GLY A 527 4.58 -5.82 -9.98
N SER A 528 4.88 -5.65 -8.68
CA SER A 528 5.24 -4.34 -8.12
C SER A 528 6.53 -3.76 -8.72
N LEU A 529 7.56 -4.58 -8.93
CA LEU A 529 8.81 -4.18 -9.59
C LEU A 529 8.55 -3.69 -11.02
N SER A 530 7.71 -4.40 -11.77
CA SER A 530 7.31 -3.99 -13.11
C SER A 530 6.57 -2.64 -13.10
N ASN A 531 5.65 -2.46 -12.15
CA ASN A 531 4.94 -1.19 -11.95
C ASN A 531 5.91 -0.03 -11.67
N ALA A 532 6.87 -0.21 -10.76
CA ALA A 532 7.90 0.78 -10.46
C ALA A 532 8.74 1.16 -11.69
N LEU A 533 9.22 0.16 -12.42
CA LEU A 533 10.04 0.35 -13.63
C LEU A 533 9.25 1.01 -14.77
N SER A 534 7.95 0.71 -14.90
CA SER A 534 7.05 1.35 -15.86
C SER A 534 6.92 2.85 -15.63
N TYR A 535 6.59 3.27 -14.40
CA TYR A 535 6.49 4.70 -14.08
C TYR A 535 7.82 5.42 -14.21
N TYR A 536 8.92 4.81 -13.76
CA TYR A 536 10.26 5.38 -13.90
C TYR A 536 10.63 5.58 -15.38
N ALA A 537 10.45 4.56 -16.22
CA ALA A 537 10.67 4.68 -17.65
C ALA A 537 9.79 5.78 -18.25
N LYS A 538 8.48 5.78 -17.98
CA LYS A 538 7.59 6.82 -18.52
C LYS A 538 7.99 8.23 -18.05
N ALA A 539 8.53 8.37 -16.84
CA ALA A 539 9.06 9.63 -16.36
C ALA A 539 10.33 10.08 -17.13
N LEU A 540 11.14 9.16 -17.65
CA LEU A 540 12.32 9.46 -18.47
C LEU A 540 12.02 9.69 -19.95
N GLU A 541 10.83 9.32 -20.44
CA GLU A 541 10.47 9.38 -21.86
C GLU A 541 10.68 10.79 -22.46
N SER A 542 10.44 11.84 -21.68
CA SER A 542 10.63 13.23 -22.11
C SER A 542 12.09 13.72 -22.08
N SER A 543 13.01 13.00 -21.43
CA SER A 543 14.43 13.40 -21.37
C SER A 543 15.06 13.30 -22.75
N THR A 544 15.98 14.20 -23.10
CA THR A 544 16.79 14.10 -24.34
C THR A 544 18.21 13.63 -24.07
N ASP A 545 18.57 13.38 -22.80
CA ASP A 545 19.88 12.89 -22.42
C ASP A 545 20.08 11.44 -22.89
N ALA A 546 21.26 11.14 -23.43
CA ALA A 546 21.54 9.83 -24.02
C ALA A 546 21.58 8.71 -22.96
N ALA A 547 22.07 8.98 -21.75
CA ALA A 547 22.10 7.99 -20.67
C ALA A 547 20.69 7.73 -20.12
N ASP A 548 19.85 8.78 -20.02
CA ASP A 548 18.44 8.64 -19.67
C ASP A 548 17.68 7.81 -20.72
N LYS A 549 17.99 7.94 -22.01
CA LYS A 549 17.40 7.09 -23.07
C LYS A 549 17.79 5.62 -22.95
N VAL A 550 19.02 5.34 -22.54
CA VAL A 550 19.45 3.96 -22.23
C VAL A 550 18.68 3.44 -21.02
N ALA A 551 18.59 4.21 -19.94
CA ALA A 551 17.88 3.82 -18.74
C ALA A 551 16.37 3.61 -18.99
N TYR A 552 15.76 4.47 -19.80
CA TYR A 552 14.38 4.35 -20.29
C TYR A 552 14.16 3.00 -20.97
N ASN A 553 14.99 2.66 -21.95
CA ASN A 553 14.85 1.40 -22.70
C ASN A 553 15.04 0.19 -21.78
N THR A 554 16.08 0.17 -20.94
CA THR A 554 16.34 -0.94 -20.01
C THR A 554 15.19 -1.15 -19.03
N ALA A 555 14.66 -0.08 -18.42
CA ALA A 555 13.55 -0.19 -17.47
C ALA A 555 12.25 -0.60 -18.17
N LYS A 556 11.91 0.00 -19.33
CA LYS A 556 10.72 -0.34 -20.11
C LYS A 556 10.74 -1.80 -20.57
N GLU A 557 11.87 -2.27 -21.09
CA GLU A 557 12.05 -3.65 -21.56
C GLU A 557 12.05 -4.67 -20.41
N THR A 558 12.70 -4.35 -19.28
CA THR A 558 12.68 -5.22 -18.10
C THR A 558 11.27 -5.38 -17.55
N SER A 559 10.53 -4.27 -17.41
CA SER A 559 9.12 -4.28 -17.01
C SER A 559 8.27 -5.09 -17.98
N ARG A 560 8.39 -4.84 -19.29
CA ARG A 560 7.65 -5.58 -20.32
C ARG A 560 7.90 -7.08 -20.23
N LYS A 561 9.17 -7.49 -20.18
CA LYS A 561 9.56 -8.90 -20.14
C LYS A 561 9.07 -9.61 -18.88
N ILE A 562 9.05 -8.94 -17.72
CA ILE A 562 8.41 -9.48 -16.51
C ILE A 562 6.92 -9.77 -16.77
N LEU A 563 6.19 -8.80 -17.32
CA LEU A 563 4.75 -8.96 -17.61
C LEU A 563 4.48 -10.06 -18.64
N ASP A 564 5.24 -10.07 -19.73
CA ASP A 564 5.11 -11.09 -20.79
C ASP A 564 5.36 -12.50 -20.23
N TYR A 565 6.31 -12.65 -19.30
CA TYR A 565 6.67 -13.95 -18.73
C TYR A 565 5.73 -14.38 -17.63
N LEU A 566 5.25 -13.45 -16.79
CA LEU A 566 4.13 -13.69 -15.87
C LEU A 566 2.93 -14.27 -16.63
N TRP A 567 2.56 -13.62 -17.74
CA TRP A 567 1.43 -14.05 -18.55
C TRP A 567 1.67 -15.38 -19.27
N ALA A 568 2.86 -15.60 -19.81
CA ALA A 568 3.15 -16.79 -20.62
C ALA A 568 3.31 -18.08 -19.80
N SER A 569 3.82 -18.00 -18.58
CA SER A 569 4.39 -19.17 -17.87
C SER A 569 3.81 -19.46 -16.49
N TYR A 570 3.01 -18.54 -15.93
CA TYR A 570 2.59 -18.61 -14.54
C TYR A 570 1.08 -18.48 -14.33
N GLN A 571 0.28 -18.47 -15.40
CA GLN A 571 -1.18 -18.45 -15.27
C GLN A 571 -1.73 -19.79 -14.76
N ASP A 572 -2.77 -19.70 -13.93
CA ASP A 572 -3.65 -20.80 -13.58
C ASP A 572 -5.12 -20.33 -13.54
N ASP A 573 -6.01 -21.18 -13.01
CA ASP A 573 -7.45 -20.92 -12.96
C ASP A 573 -7.82 -19.70 -12.09
N LYS A 574 -7.02 -19.43 -11.05
CA LYS A 574 -7.34 -18.40 -10.05
C LYS A 574 -6.61 -17.08 -10.29
N GLY A 575 -5.52 -17.09 -11.05
CA GLY A 575 -4.75 -15.90 -11.34
C GLY A 575 -3.43 -16.21 -12.00
N ILE A 576 -2.36 -15.71 -11.39
CA ILE A 576 -0.96 -15.98 -11.73
C ILE A 576 -0.23 -16.40 -10.46
N ALA A 577 0.25 -17.63 -10.41
CA ALA A 577 0.90 -18.20 -9.23
C ALA A 577 2.02 -19.18 -9.62
N VAL A 578 2.84 -19.52 -8.62
CA VAL A 578 3.90 -20.53 -8.72
C VAL A 578 4.04 -21.22 -7.38
N THR A 579 4.54 -22.45 -7.38
CA THR A 579 4.90 -23.14 -6.14
C THR A 579 6.04 -22.42 -5.42
N GLU A 580 5.87 -22.20 -4.12
CA GLU A 580 6.89 -21.72 -3.20
C GLU A 580 7.08 -22.73 -2.06
N THR A 581 8.34 -22.90 -1.61
CA THR A 581 8.67 -23.82 -0.52
C THR A 581 8.73 -23.07 0.82
N ARG A 582 7.85 -23.43 1.74
CA ARG A 582 7.77 -22.92 3.12
C ARG A 582 8.56 -23.79 4.08
N ASN A 583 9.86 -23.49 4.20
CA ASN A 583 10.76 -24.17 5.14
C ASN A 583 10.56 -23.75 6.60
N ASP A 584 9.93 -22.60 6.81
CA ASP A 584 9.62 -22.03 8.11
C ASP A 584 8.40 -22.69 8.78
N PHE A 585 7.59 -23.48 8.04
CA PHE A 585 6.44 -24.21 8.60
C PHE A 585 6.81 -25.25 9.67
N LYS A 586 8.09 -25.60 9.83
CA LYS A 586 8.55 -26.30 11.04
C LYS A 586 8.18 -25.57 12.34
N ARG A 587 7.97 -24.24 12.27
CA ARG A 587 7.55 -23.37 13.37
C ARG A 587 6.06 -23.44 13.70
N PHE A 588 5.26 -24.29 13.04
CA PHE A 588 3.95 -24.67 13.59
C PHE A 588 4.08 -25.24 15.02
N ASN A 589 5.23 -25.84 15.35
CA ASN A 589 5.55 -26.31 16.70
C ASN A 589 6.40 -25.32 17.54
N GLN A 590 6.56 -24.07 17.09
CA GLN A 590 7.29 -23.03 17.81
C GLN A 590 6.69 -22.83 19.20
N SER A 591 7.52 -22.81 20.24
CA SER A 591 7.09 -22.46 21.59
C SER A 591 6.62 -21.01 21.65
N VAL A 592 5.48 -20.78 22.29
CA VAL A 592 4.95 -19.44 22.56
C VAL A 592 5.21 -19.11 24.02
N TYR A 593 5.92 -18.01 24.28
CA TYR A 593 6.17 -17.58 25.65
C TYR A 593 4.84 -17.21 26.33
N ILE A 594 4.63 -17.74 27.54
CA ILE A 594 3.52 -17.39 28.43
C ILE A 594 4.09 -17.19 29.84
N PRO A 595 3.84 -16.05 30.51
CA PRO A 595 4.34 -15.78 31.85
C PRO A 595 4.03 -16.93 32.82
N SER A 596 5.00 -17.25 33.68
CA SER A 596 4.85 -18.33 34.65
C SER A 596 3.62 -18.11 35.56
N GLY A 597 2.78 -19.13 35.67
CA GLY A 597 1.54 -19.09 36.45
C GLY A 597 0.35 -18.42 35.74
N TRP A 598 0.55 -17.82 34.56
CA TRP A 598 -0.54 -17.32 33.74
C TRP A 598 -1.23 -18.49 33.04
N THR A 599 -2.57 -18.50 33.08
CA THR A 599 -3.41 -19.49 32.39
C THR A 599 -4.64 -18.83 31.80
N GLY A 600 -5.05 -19.30 30.62
CA GLY A 600 -6.23 -18.81 29.91
C GLY A 600 -6.69 -19.79 28.85
N LYS A 601 -7.73 -19.42 28.10
CA LYS A 601 -8.23 -20.21 26.97
C LYS A 601 -8.57 -19.36 25.76
N MET A 602 -8.28 -19.89 24.58
CA MET A 602 -8.84 -19.39 23.32
C MET A 602 -10.35 -19.66 23.28
N PRO A 603 -11.12 -19.00 22.39
CA PRO A 603 -12.57 -19.21 22.31
C PRO A 603 -13.00 -20.65 22.02
N ASN A 604 -12.22 -21.40 21.24
CA ASN A 604 -12.45 -22.82 20.96
C ASN A 604 -12.09 -23.76 22.14
N GLY A 605 -11.54 -23.23 23.23
CA GLY A 605 -11.15 -23.98 24.42
C GLY A 605 -9.67 -24.40 24.48
N ASP A 606 -8.86 -24.06 23.48
CA ASP A 606 -7.42 -24.34 23.51
C ASP A 606 -6.79 -23.68 24.72
N VAL A 607 -5.97 -24.44 25.46
CA VAL A 607 -5.36 -23.98 26.70
C VAL A 607 -4.13 -23.14 26.41
N ILE A 608 -4.09 -21.95 26.98
CA ILE A 608 -2.96 -21.03 26.90
C ILE A 608 -2.26 -21.04 28.26
N GLN A 609 -1.05 -21.59 28.31
CA GLN A 609 -0.21 -21.69 29.50
C GLN A 609 1.25 -21.88 29.09
N SER A 610 2.20 -21.80 30.05
CA SER A 610 3.60 -22.13 29.75
C SER A 610 3.73 -23.54 29.15
N GLY A 611 4.51 -23.65 28.07
CA GLY A 611 4.62 -24.88 27.26
C GLY A 611 3.68 -24.92 26.05
N ALA A 612 2.84 -23.90 25.84
CA ALA A 612 2.09 -23.71 24.61
C ALA A 612 3.01 -23.57 23.38
N THR A 613 2.50 -23.97 22.22
CA THR A 613 3.12 -23.75 20.91
C THR A 613 2.18 -22.95 20.01
N PHE A 614 2.69 -22.47 18.88
CA PHE A 614 1.89 -21.79 17.85
C PHE A 614 0.61 -22.57 17.52
N LEU A 615 0.75 -23.87 17.23
CA LEU A 615 -0.35 -24.76 16.89
C LEU A 615 -1.24 -25.12 18.09
N SER A 616 -0.69 -25.20 19.32
CA SER A 616 -1.48 -25.64 20.47
C SER A 616 -2.57 -24.66 20.86
N ILE A 617 -2.41 -23.37 20.54
CA ILE A 617 -3.41 -22.31 20.75
C ILE A 617 -4.17 -21.98 19.45
N ARG A 618 -3.99 -22.79 18.40
CA ARG A 618 -4.62 -22.64 17.08
C ARG A 618 -5.04 -24.01 16.55
N SER A 619 -5.63 -24.87 17.39
CA SER A 619 -5.88 -26.27 17.05
C SER A 619 -6.79 -26.46 15.83
N LYS A 620 -7.61 -25.44 15.50
CA LYS A 620 -8.40 -25.38 14.26
C LYS A 620 -7.56 -25.53 12.99
N TYR A 621 -6.26 -25.21 13.01
CA TYR A 621 -5.37 -25.48 11.87
C TYR A 621 -5.35 -26.95 11.47
N LYS A 622 -5.52 -27.88 12.42
CA LYS A 622 -5.55 -29.32 12.15
C LYS A 622 -6.81 -29.77 11.38
N GLN A 623 -7.78 -28.86 11.23
CA GLN A 623 -9.01 -29.07 10.47
C GLN A 623 -8.88 -28.50 9.04
N ASP A 624 -7.78 -27.81 8.74
CA ASP A 624 -7.51 -27.26 7.42
C ASP A 624 -7.33 -28.39 6.39
N PRO A 625 -7.92 -28.31 5.18
CA PRO A 625 -7.74 -29.31 4.13
C PRO A 625 -6.27 -29.59 3.77
N SER A 626 -5.39 -28.61 3.95
CA SER A 626 -3.95 -28.71 3.64
C SER A 626 -3.13 -29.25 4.82
N TRP A 627 -3.70 -29.37 6.02
CA TRP A 627 -2.98 -29.83 7.20
C TRP A 627 -2.31 -31.22 7.04
N PRO A 628 -2.96 -32.25 6.44
CA PRO A 628 -2.31 -33.55 6.26
C PRO A 628 -1.01 -33.47 5.45
N ASN A 629 -0.93 -32.56 4.47
CA ASN A 629 0.28 -32.37 3.66
C ASN A 629 1.39 -31.70 4.48
N VAL A 630 1.03 -30.70 5.29
CA VAL A 630 1.96 -30.04 6.23
C VAL A 630 2.50 -31.06 7.22
N GLU A 631 1.62 -31.80 7.91
CA GLU A 631 2.01 -32.79 8.90
C GLU A 631 2.94 -33.86 8.30
N ALA A 632 2.66 -34.34 7.08
CA ALA A 632 3.50 -35.30 6.39
C ALA A 632 4.90 -34.74 6.06
N ALA A 633 4.99 -33.51 5.56
CA ALA A 633 6.25 -32.82 5.27
C ALA A 633 7.07 -32.53 6.55
N LEU A 634 6.40 -32.16 7.64
CA LEU A 634 7.10 -31.96 8.91
C LEU A 634 7.60 -33.29 9.49
N ALA A 635 6.85 -34.38 9.35
CA ALA A 635 7.25 -35.70 9.82
C ALA A 635 8.44 -36.29 9.05
N ASN A 636 8.58 -35.97 7.76
CA ASN A 636 9.68 -36.43 6.91
C ASN A 636 10.86 -35.44 6.82
N GLY A 637 10.75 -34.26 7.43
CA GLY A 637 11.81 -33.26 7.50
C GLY A 637 12.01 -32.42 6.23
N THR A 638 10.98 -32.27 5.39
CA THR A 638 11.03 -31.40 4.20
C THR A 638 10.34 -30.05 4.43
N GLY A 639 10.64 -29.08 3.57
CA GLY A 639 9.80 -27.88 3.43
C GLY A 639 8.41 -28.24 2.90
N VAL A 640 7.45 -27.33 3.07
CA VAL A 640 6.09 -27.49 2.56
C VAL A 640 5.95 -26.69 1.28
N ASP A 641 5.66 -27.37 0.17
CA ASP A 641 5.37 -26.72 -1.10
C ASP A 641 3.91 -26.28 -1.15
N MET A 642 3.68 -25.00 -1.42
CA MET A 642 2.35 -24.38 -1.52
C MET A 642 2.29 -23.49 -2.76
N THR A 643 1.11 -23.30 -3.32
CA THR A 643 0.86 -22.32 -4.39
C THR A 643 -0.19 -21.35 -3.90
N TYR A 644 0.23 -20.12 -3.64
CA TYR A 644 -0.63 -19.11 -3.01
C TYR A 644 -1.17 -18.08 -3.99
N HIS A 645 -2.40 -17.67 -3.74
CA HIS A 645 -3.10 -16.59 -4.43
C HIS A 645 -3.35 -15.45 -3.44
N ARG A 646 -2.27 -14.82 -2.98
CA ARG A 646 -2.34 -13.64 -2.09
C ARG A 646 -3.07 -12.51 -2.82
N PHE A 647 -4.08 -11.92 -2.21
CA PHE A 647 -4.91 -10.89 -2.84
C PHE A 647 -4.09 -9.68 -3.29
N TRP A 648 -3.16 -9.22 -2.44
CA TRP A 648 -2.24 -8.13 -2.81
C TRP A 648 -1.35 -8.52 -3.99
N GLY A 649 -0.86 -9.76 -4.05
CA GLY A 649 0.04 -10.23 -5.11
C GLY A 649 -0.66 -10.28 -6.46
N GLN A 650 -1.89 -10.81 -6.49
CA GLN A 650 -2.72 -10.82 -7.69
C GLN A 650 -3.12 -9.41 -8.12
N SER A 651 -3.41 -8.53 -7.15
CA SER A 651 -3.72 -7.12 -7.41
C SER A 651 -2.52 -6.38 -7.98
N ASP A 652 -1.31 -6.52 -7.42
CA ASP A 652 -0.09 -5.89 -7.93
C ASP A 652 0.21 -6.31 -9.37
N ILE A 653 0.07 -7.61 -9.69
CA ILE A 653 0.24 -8.14 -11.04
C ILE A 653 -0.79 -7.52 -12.00
N ALA A 654 -2.07 -7.51 -11.62
CA ALA A 654 -3.12 -6.88 -12.43
C ALA A 654 -2.81 -5.40 -12.67
N ILE A 655 -2.58 -4.63 -11.60
CA ILE A 655 -2.28 -3.19 -11.66
C ILE A 655 -1.03 -2.92 -12.50
N ALA A 656 -0.02 -3.77 -12.47
CA ALA A 656 1.18 -3.64 -13.31
C ALA A 656 0.86 -3.80 -14.81
N PHE A 657 0.01 -4.75 -15.19
CA PHE A 657 -0.50 -4.86 -16.55
C PHE A 657 -1.26 -3.59 -16.98
N GLY A 658 -2.20 -3.11 -16.15
CA GLY A 658 -2.95 -1.89 -16.42
C GLY A 658 -2.06 -0.64 -16.51
N THR A 659 -1.06 -0.54 -15.64
CA THR A 659 -0.06 0.53 -15.64
C THR A 659 0.74 0.54 -16.94
N TYR A 660 1.31 -0.58 -17.35
CA TYR A 660 2.08 -0.64 -18.60
C TYR A 660 1.20 -0.31 -19.81
N GLY A 661 0.02 -0.92 -19.89
CA GLY A 661 -0.93 -0.72 -20.99
C GLY A 661 -1.48 0.70 -21.11
N THR A 662 -1.48 1.48 -20.03
CA THR A 662 -1.90 2.89 -20.03
C THR A 662 -0.76 3.89 -20.26
N LEU A 663 0.46 3.60 -19.79
CA LEU A 663 1.61 4.48 -19.96
C LEU A 663 2.26 4.32 -21.34
N PHE A 664 2.28 3.10 -21.88
CA PHE A 664 2.89 2.80 -23.18
C PHE A 664 1.80 2.40 -24.17
N THR A 665 1.13 3.43 -24.69
CA THR A 665 0.08 3.31 -25.72
C THR A 665 0.64 3.28 -27.14
N ASP A 666 1.97 3.25 -27.28
CA ASP A 666 2.60 2.86 -28.53
C ASP A 666 1.87 1.59 -28.98
N PRO A 667 1.36 1.53 -30.21
CA PRO A 667 0.82 0.28 -30.71
C PRO A 667 1.93 -0.74 -30.48
N THR A 668 1.60 -1.81 -29.73
CA THR A 668 2.35 -3.07 -29.80
C THR A 668 2.77 -3.22 -31.25
N PRO A 669 4.04 -3.55 -31.60
CA PRO A 669 4.39 -3.78 -32.99
C PRO A 669 3.39 -4.80 -33.51
N GLY A 670 2.38 -4.33 -34.24
CA GLY A 670 1.29 -5.18 -34.64
C GLY A 670 1.87 -6.14 -35.66
N LEU A 671 1.07 -7.13 -36.01
CA LEU A 671 1.45 -8.07 -37.05
C LEU A 671 1.87 -7.26 -38.30
N LYS A 672 3.17 -7.25 -38.63
CA LYS A 672 3.69 -6.48 -39.77
C LYS A 672 2.88 -6.84 -41.02
N GLY A 673 2.28 -5.83 -41.65
CA GLY A 673 1.39 -5.99 -42.79
C GLY A 673 -0.10 -5.99 -42.47
N ASP A 674 -0.51 -5.95 -41.20
CA ASP A 674 -1.90 -5.75 -40.77
C ASP A 674 -2.20 -4.25 -40.77
N VAL A 675 -2.61 -3.75 -41.93
CA VAL A 675 -2.73 -2.32 -42.24
C VAL A 675 -4.01 -1.75 -41.60
N ASN A 676 -5.02 -2.59 -41.38
CA ASN A 676 -6.33 -2.20 -40.83
C ASN A 676 -6.52 -2.56 -39.34
N SER A 677 -5.52 -3.19 -38.70
CA SER A 677 -5.56 -3.65 -37.31
C SER A 677 -6.65 -4.70 -37.04
N ASP A 678 -6.96 -5.57 -38.00
CA ASP A 678 -7.94 -6.66 -37.84
C ASP A 678 -7.33 -8.00 -37.38
N ALA A 679 -6.05 -7.99 -37.03
CA ALA A 679 -5.22 -9.11 -36.62
C ALA A 679 -5.00 -10.17 -37.72
N LYS A 680 -5.25 -9.84 -38.99
CA LYS A 680 -4.98 -10.72 -40.14
C LYS A 680 -4.18 -9.94 -41.19
N VAL A 681 -3.19 -10.59 -41.79
CA VAL A 681 -2.47 -10.04 -42.95
C VAL A 681 -3.02 -10.69 -44.21
N ASN A 682 -3.79 -9.93 -44.99
CA ASN A 682 -4.48 -10.47 -46.16
C ASN A 682 -4.61 -9.42 -47.30
N ALA A 683 -5.36 -9.77 -48.34
CA ALA A 683 -5.51 -8.92 -49.53
C ALA A 683 -6.21 -7.58 -49.25
N ILE A 684 -6.99 -7.48 -48.16
CA ILE A 684 -7.64 -6.25 -47.71
C ILE A 684 -6.58 -5.25 -47.25
N ASP A 685 -5.56 -5.68 -46.52
CA ASP A 685 -4.45 -4.84 -46.08
C ASP A 685 -3.68 -4.25 -47.25
N LEU A 686 -3.41 -5.08 -48.25
CA LEU A 686 -2.74 -4.66 -49.47
C LEU A 686 -3.55 -3.60 -50.22
N ALA A 687 -4.88 -3.75 -50.27
CA ALA A 687 -5.78 -2.80 -50.92
C ALA A 687 -5.84 -1.46 -50.16
N ILE A 688 -5.89 -1.50 -48.83
CA ILE A 688 -5.93 -0.32 -47.96
C ILE A 688 -4.59 0.42 -48.02
N LEU A 689 -3.46 -0.28 -47.98
CA LEU A 689 -2.14 0.33 -48.09
C LEU A 689 -1.94 1.00 -49.45
N LYS A 690 -2.40 0.35 -50.52
CA LYS A 690 -2.40 0.94 -51.87
C LYS A 690 -3.28 2.20 -51.93
N LYS A 691 -4.44 2.19 -51.27
CA LYS A 691 -5.34 3.34 -51.20
C LYS A 691 -4.69 4.49 -50.43
N TYR A 692 -4.01 4.22 -49.32
CA TYR A 692 -3.26 5.21 -48.55
C TYR A 692 -2.14 5.88 -49.34
N ILE A 693 -1.38 5.10 -50.13
CA ILE A 693 -0.31 5.66 -50.98
C ILE A 693 -0.87 6.59 -52.07
N LEU A 694 -2.08 6.34 -52.54
CA LEU A 694 -2.78 7.18 -53.54
C LEU A 694 -3.52 8.37 -52.90
N ASP A 695 -3.96 8.21 -51.65
CA ASP A 695 -4.71 9.18 -50.86
C ASP A 695 -4.37 9.03 -49.38
N SER A 696 -3.50 9.90 -48.90
CA SER A 696 -2.96 9.91 -47.53
C SER A 696 -4.01 10.21 -46.46
N THR A 697 -5.27 10.49 -46.83
CA THR A 697 -6.38 10.63 -45.88
C THR A 697 -6.98 9.28 -45.45
N THR A 698 -6.60 8.19 -46.12
CA THR A 698 -7.01 6.82 -45.73
C THR A 698 -6.42 6.46 -44.36
N LYS A 699 -7.27 6.04 -43.42
CA LYS A 699 -6.79 5.59 -42.10
C LYS A 699 -6.07 4.24 -42.21
N ILE A 700 -4.85 4.16 -41.69
CA ILE A 700 -4.02 2.95 -41.62
C ILE A 700 -3.31 2.87 -40.27
N ASN A 701 -2.86 1.67 -39.90
CA ASN A 701 -1.85 1.50 -38.86
C ASN A 701 -0.45 1.73 -39.45
N THR A 702 0.13 2.91 -39.20
CA THR A 702 1.41 3.30 -39.80
C THR A 702 2.58 2.44 -39.33
N ALA A 703 2.55 1.93 -38.10
CA ALA A 703 3.60 1.06 -37.57
C ALA A 703 3.58 -0.31 -38.23
N ASN A 704 2.41 -0.90 -38.43
CA ASN A 704 2.27 -2.19 -39.12
C ASN A 704 2.51 -2.07 -40.63
N SER A 705 2.20 -0.90 -41.19
CA SER A 705 2.32 -0.61 -42.62
C SER A 705 3.75 -0.27 -43.05
N ASP A 706 4.63 0.12 -42.12
CA ASP A 706 6.05 0.31 -42.37
C ASP A 706 6.74 -1.06 -42.39
N MET A 707 6.73 -1.72 -43.54
CA MET A 707 7.21 -3.08 -43.72
C MET A 707 8.74 -3.17 -43.62
N ASN A 708 9.47 -2.10 -43.99
CA ASN A 708 10.94 -2.08 -43.94
C ASN A 708 11.53 -1.44 -42.67
N GLY A 709 10.73 -0.77 -41.84
CA GLY A 709 11.16 -0.13 -40.60
C GLY A 709 11.92 1.19 -40.78
N ASP A 710 11.75 1.87 -41.92
CA ASP A 710 12.45 3.13 -42.23
C ASP A 710 11.73 4.39 -41.73
N GLY A 711 10.58 4.22 -41.09
CA GLY A 711 9.73 5.29 -40.56
C GLY A 711 8.85 5.96 -41.60
N LYS A 712 8.78 5.46 -42.84
CA LYS A 712 8.00 6.05 -43.94
C LYS A 712 7.17 5.00 -44.66
N VAL A 713 5.85 5.07 -44.54
CA VAL A 713 4.93 4.21 -45.31
C VAL A 713 4.84 4.67 -46.77
N ASN A 714 5.43 3.90 -47.68
CA ASN A 714 5.55 4.24 -49.11
C ASN A 714 5.44 3.02 -50.04
N ALA A 715 5.74 3.21 -51.34
CA ALA A 715 5.62 2.16 -52.35
C ALA A 715 6.52 0.93 -52.09
N MET A 716 7.64 1.10 -51.36
CA MET A 716 8.50 0.00 -50.95
C MET A 716 7.78 -0.93 -49.96
N ASP A 717 7.00 -0.37 -49.02
CA ASP A 717 6.22 -1.15 -48.07
C ASP A 717 5.08 -1.92 -48.73
N LEU A 718 4.41 -1.28 -49.69
CA LEU A 718 3.40 -1.96 -50.50
C LEU A 718 3.98 -3.16 -51.27
N ALA A 719 5.20 -3.03 -51.78
CA ALA A 719 5.89 -4.13 -52.47
C ALA A 719 6.27 -5.26 -51.50
N LEU A 720 6.70 -4.93 -50.29
CA LEU A 720 7.03 -5.90 -49.25
C LEU A 720 5.79 -6.64 -48.72
N LEU A 721 4.68 -5.92 -48.49
CA LEU A 721 3.40 -6.52 -48.12
C LEU A 721 2.87 -7.44 -49.23
N LYS A 722 2.96 -7.00 -50.49
CA LYS A 722 2.60 -7.85 -51.64
C LYS A 722 3.44 -9.12 -51.71
N LYS A 723 4.74 -9.02 -51.42
CA LYS A 723 5.64 -10.17 -51.39
C LYS A 723 5.27 -11.14 -50.25
N ALA A 724 4.96 -10.61 -49.06
CA ALA A 724 4.57 -11.41 -47.91
C ALA A 724 3.26 -12.20 -48.13
N LEU A 725 2.31 -11.65 -48.90
CA LEU A 725 1.04 -12.32 -49.25
C LEU A 725 1.16 -13.37 -50.37
N LEU A 726 2.29 -13.40 -51.08
CA LEU A 726 2.55 -14.31 -52.20
C LEU A 726 3.59 -15.40 -51.87
N ALA A 727 4.18 -15.34 -50.68
CA ALA A 727 5.05 -16.36 -50.11
C ALA A 727 4.20 -17.37 -49.33
#